data_AF-A0A2K2FCI3-F1
#
_entry.id   AF-A0A2K2FCI3-F1
#
_cell.length_a   1.000
_cell.length_b   1.000
_cell.length_c   1.000
_cell.angle_alpha   90.00
_cell.angle_beta   90.00
_cell.angle_gamma   90.00
#
_symmetry.space_group_name_H-M   'P 1'
#
loop_
_entity.id
_entity.type
_entity.pdbx_description
1 polymer ?
#
loop_
_entity_poly.entity_id
_entity_poly.type
_entity_poly.pdbx_seq_one_letter_code
_entity_poly.pdbx_strand_id
1 'polypeptide(L)'
;MALQEYTPDEKTLEILLKEERACFDFFWNTANTDKDSPGYGLIPDRMPTGPDVSSIASVGFGLTGICIGVERGWITREQGAERVKGTLETLYNNVQQDHGFFYHFLDIKTGQRVWDCEVSIIDTALCLNGVIMAGEYFGGEIAELAEKIYARVDWPWYTDRWGNGRYYMGYKPETGFFGSWNMTAEQLMMYFLGTASPEKPVDPGMFYIFSRPEESYGGLPKMIHSPAGSIFVYQYSHAWYDFRNTRDAYGTDWFRNSIIASLSSRQYAIDNEELYNTGELDWGFSACDGPEGYSGEYGSQPAFGNRNDGTIPPYGAAGSIVFTPENSARSIVNMYEQYPELWGEWGFKDAYNKTMEPMWIAKDVIGIDKGITMLMIENYLTGMVWEYMSKNKYVQSGMKRCGIHPANTYGVESFENNPELGGITGQDCTFRIQTEETHTGVNALEVNTKKGGKLRFKIDSRLLNDENNSMLQYAVKGKVKATVRYLDGSGKEIKAVSSPSGSEEWRVVQVPAAKELKSDIGNISFVELEFKNDGIFYIDDVEFINDDPRIYNVILDGSRKAGSVLKPVWNTWDKKGRKVYIDEIRWYISDTPLGDWKQIEGADRLTYTIKNEDVGKYIKCELYGVIPEGIKLIRLDPAQSDVTGI
;
A
#
# COMPACT_ATOMS: atom_id res chain seq x y z
N MET A 1 24.56 1.74 -20.12
CA MET A 1 23.88 2.72 -19.23
C MET A 1 22.57 2.09 -18.87
N ALA A 2 22.29 1.91 -17.58
CA ALA A 2 21.02 1.37 -17.14
C ALA A 2 19.88 2.21 -17.70
N LEU A 3 18.84 1.55 -18.23
CA LEU A 3 17.56 2.15 -18.50
C LEU A 3 16.96 2.51 -17.13
N GLN A 4 16.96 3.80 -16.79
CA GLN A 4 16.42 4.29 -15.53
C GLN A 4 14.90 4.36 -15.62
N GLU A 5 14.23 3.99 -14.52
CA GLU A 5 12.87 4.44 -14.23
C GLU A 5 12.79 5.97 -14.40
N TYR A 6 11.62 6.47 -14.77
CA TYR A 6 11.39 7.89 -14.99
C TYR A 6 11.96 8.74 -13.85
N THR A 7 12.95 9.57 -14.19
CA THR A 7 13.52 10.58 -13.31
C THR A 7 13.01 11.92 -13.82
N PRO A 8 12.32 12.71 -12.99
CA PRO A 8 11.74 13.97 -13.42
C PRO A 8 12.89 14.92 -13.78
N ASP A 9 12.69 15.72 -14.84
CA ASP A 9 13.58 16.84 -15.10
C ASP A 9 13.45 17.92 -14.02
N GLU A 10 14.36 18.88 -14.01
CA GLU A 10 14.42 19.94 -12.97
C GLU A 10 13.09 20.71 -12.87
N LYS A 11 12.46 20.99 -14.01
CA LYS A 11 11.19 21.73 -14.08
C LYS A 11 10.03 20.91 -13.52
N THR A 12 9.94 19.64 -13.90
CA THR A 12 8.95 18.72 -13.36
C THR A 12 9.10 18.59 -11.85
N LEU A 13 10.33 18.41 -11.37
CA LEU A 13 10.62 18.33 -9.94
C LEU A 13 10.21 19.62 -9.21
N GLU A 14 10.50 20.80 -9.79
CA GLU A 14 10.08 22.08 -9.23
C GLU A 14 8.55 22.18 -9.09
N ILE A 15 7.79 21.75 -10.11
CA ILE A 15 6.32 21.78 -10.07
C ILE A 15 5.77 20.81 -9.02
N LEU A 16 6.32 19.60 -8.93
CA LEU A 16 5.93 18.61 -7.90
C LEU A 16 6.16 19.16 -6.49
N LEU A 17 7.33 19.74 -6.24
CA LEU A 17 7.67 20.34 -4.94
C LEU A 17 6.80 21.55 -4.61
N LYS A 18 6.38 22.34 -5.62
CA LYS A 18 5.42 23.43 -5.44
C LYS A 18 4.05 22.92 -5.02
N GLU A 19 3.54 21.87 -5.66
CA GLU A 19 2.24 21.30 -5.30
C GLU A 19 2.27 20.67 -3.91
N GLU A 20 3.31 19.90 -3.60
CA GLU A 20 3.52 19.30 -2.28
C GLU A 20 3.57 20.38 -1.18
N ARG A 21 4.31 21.47 -1.42
CA ARG A 21 4.38 22.61 -0.50
C ARG A 21 3.03 23.29 -0.33
N ALA A 22 2.29 23.53 -1.42
CA ALA A 22 1.01 24.22 -1.36
C ALA A 22 -0.07 23.36 -0.65
N CYS A 23 -0.02 22.04 -0.83
CA CYS A 23 -0.84 21.10 -0.05
C CYS A 23 -0.49 21.18 1.45
N PHE A 24 0.78 21.20 1.81
CA PHE A 24 1.19 21.40 3.20
C PHE A 24 0.70 22.73 3.76
N ASP A 25 0.81 23.82 3.00
CA ASP A 25 0.38 25.13 3.42
C ASP A 25 -1.15 25.15 3.70
N PHE A 26 -1.97 24.36 3.00
CA PHE A 26 -3.38 24.15 3.37
C PHE A 26 -3.51 23.56 4.78
N PHE A 27 -2.88 22.42 5.04
CA PHE A 27 -2.98 21.75 6.35
C PHE A 27 -2.41 22.60 7.49
N TRP A 28 -1.33 23.34 7.22
CA TRP A 28 -0.64 24.12 8.23
C TRP A 28 -1.36 25.42 8.57
N ASN A 29 -1.77 26.18 7.55
CA ASN A 29 -2.29 27.54 7.70
C ASN A 29 -3.79 27.59 7.97
N THR A 30 -4.55 26.58 7.56
CA THR A 30 -6.02 26.57 7.72
C THR A 30 -6.49 25.85 8.98
N ALA A 31 -5.59 25.11 9.66
CA ALA A 31 -5.90 24.48 10.93
C ALA A 31 -6.30 25.50 12.00
N ASN A 32 -7.19 25.11 12.90
CA ASN A 32 -7.49 25.90 14.09
C ASN A 32 -6.26 25.94 15.00
N THR A 33 -5.72 27.13 15.24
CA THR A 33 -4.51 27.34 16.06
C THR A 33 -4.77 28.11 17.35
N ASP A 34 -6.04 28.38 17.66
CA ASP A 34 -6.43 28.99 18.93
C ASP A 34 -6.24 27.98 20.07
N LYS A 35 -5.25 28.23 20.93
CA LYS A 35 -4.87 27.34 22.04
C LYS A 35 -5.96 27.20 23.10
N ASP A 36 -6.90 28.14 23.16
CA ASP A 36 -8.03 28.11 24.10
C ASP A 36 -9.27 27.42 23.49
N SER A 37 -9.22 27.08 22.20
CA SER A 37 -10.30 26.43 21.47
C SER A 37 -10.33 24.91 21.74
N PRO A 38 -11.49 24.32 22.09
CA PRO A 38 -11.63 22.87 22.24
C PRO A 38 -11.25 22.07 20.98
N GLY A 39 -11.40 22.67 19.80
CA GLY A 39 -11.03 22.13 18.50
C GLY A 39 -9.61 22.51 18.02
N TYR A 40 -8.66 22.81 18.91
CA TYR A 40 -7.28 23.09 18.50
C TYR A 40 -6.72 21.97 17.61
N GLY A 41 -6.10 22.36 16.49
CA GLY A 41 -5.48 21.45 15.55
C GLY A 41 -6.46 20.75 14.59
N LEU A 42 -7.76 20.98 14.70
CA LEU A 42 -8.73 20.54 13.68
C LEU A 42 -8.49 21.29 12.36
N ILE A 43 -8.68 20.58 11.25
CA ILE A 43 -8.39 21.06 9.89
C ILE A 43 -9.69 21.06 9.09
N PRO A 44 -10.00 22.13 8.34
CA PRO A 44 -11.23 22.21 7.55
C PRO A 44 -11.34 21.03 6.56
N ASP A 45 -12.59 20.65 6.25
CA ASP A 45 -12.87 19.69 5.17
C ASP A 45 -12.39 20.24 3.83
N ARG A 46 -12.69 21.51 3.58
CA ARG A 46 -12.40 22.18 2.32
C ARG A 46 -12.24 23.67 2.52
N MET A 47 -11.67 24.35 1.52
CA MET A 47 -11.53 25.80 1.50
C MET A 47 -11.78 26.36 0.09
N PRO A 48 -12.39 27.55 -0.05
CA PRO A 48 -12.85 28.44 1.02
C PRO A 48 -14.29 28.18 1.51
N THR A 49 -15.05 27.26 0.91
CA THR A 49 -16.45 27.01 1.31
C THR A 49 -16.53 26.29 2.67
N GLY A 50 -17.35 26.80 3.59
CA GLY A 50 -17.59 26.15 4.88
C GLY A 50 -16.34 26.03 5.79
N PRO A 51 -15.55 27.11 5.99
CA PRO A 51 -14.27 27.05 6.71
C PRO A 51 -14.41 26.69 8.20
N ASP A 52 -15.62 26.80 8.77
CA ASP A 52 -15.93 26.43 10.15
C ASP A 52 -16.19 24.90 10.33
N VAL A 53 -16.17 24.11 9.24
CA VAL A 53 -16.39 22.65 9.28
C VAL A 53 -15.09 21.91 8.99
N SER A 54 -14.70 21.07 9.95
CA SER A 54 -13.58 20.13 9.86
C SER A 54 -14.04 18.75 9.42
N SER A 55 -13.18 18.03 8.70
CA SER A 55 -13.31 16.59 8.50
C SER A 55 -12.22 15.85 9.26
N ILE A 56 -12.57 14.76 9.94
CA ILE A 56 -11.60 13.96 10.68
C ILE A 56 -10.56 13.30 9.75
N ALA A 57 -10.94 13.01 8.50
CA ALA A 57 -10.00 12.52 7.49
C ALA A 57 -8.96 13.58 7.10
N SER A 58 -9.38 14.84 6.96
CA SER A 58 -8.49 15.98 6.70
C SER A 58 -7.45 16.13 7.81
N VAL A 59 -7.85 15.95 9.08
CA VAL A 59 -6.93 15.92 10.22
C VAL A 59 -5.91 14.79 10.11
N GLY A 60 -6.33 13.58 9.69
CA GLY A 60 -5.43 12.44 9.46
C GLY A 60 -4.33 12.73 8.45
N PHE A 61 -4.70 13.21 7.28
CA PHE A 61 -3.74 13.61 6.25
C PHE A 61 -2.83 14.75 6.73
N GLY A 62 -3.39 15.74 7.43
CA GLY A 62 -2.61 16.86 7.97
C GLY A 62 -1.60 16.47 9.05
N LEU A 63 -1.89 15.48 9.90
CA LEU A 63 -0.93 14.95 10.87
C LEU A 63 0.30 14.34 10.18
N THR A 64 0.09 13.56 9.11
CA THR A 64 1.20 13.09 8.27
C THR A 64 1.89 14.26 7.57
N GLY A 65 1.13 15.22 7.04
CA GLY A 65 1.65 16.44 6.42
C GLY A 65 2.57 17.26 7.31
N ILE A 66 2.29 17.37 8.60
CA ILE A 66 3.17 18.05 9.56
C ILE A 66 4.53 17.35 9.64
N CYS A 67 4.57 16.02 9.64
CA CYS A 67 5.82 15.27 9.65
C CYS A 67 6.63 15.50 8.36
N ILE A 68 5.95 15.52 7.21
CA ILE A 68 6.56 15.88 5.91
C ILE A 68 7.14 17.30 5.98
N GLY A 69 6.38 18.27 6.51
CA GLY A 69 6.84 19.65 6.64
C GLY A 69 8.07 19.83 7.52
N VAL A 70 8.26 18.95 8.52
CA VAL A 70 9.49 18.92 9.32
C VAL A 70 10.68 18.40 8.49
N GLU A 71 10.53 17.25 7.80
CA GLU A 71 11.60 16.69 6.96
C GLU A 71 11.99 17.61 5.80
N ARG A 72 11.01 18.33 5.22
CA ARG A 72 11.23 19.33 4.17
C ARG A 72 11.79 20.66 4.70
N GLY A 73 11.91 20.82 6.01
CA GLY A 73 12.39 22.05 6.65
C GLY A 73 11.46 23.25 6.48
N TRP A 74 10.17 23.02 6.21
CA TRP A 74 9.16 24.07 6.11
C TRP A 74 8.73 24.61 7.48
N ILE A 75 8.83 23.76 8.50
CA ILE A 75 8.64 24.07 9.92
C ILE A 75 9.73 23.38 10.74
N THR A 76 9.97 23.83 11.97
CA THR A 76 10.91 23.13 12.86
C THR A 76 10.26 21.90 13.48
N ARG A 77 11.08 20.95 13.94
CA ARG A 77 10.58 19.76 14.64
C ARG A 77 9.80 20.12 15.91
N GLU A 78 10.18 21.18 16.61
CA GLU A 78 9.50 21.67 17.80
C GLU A 78 8.12 22.23 17.47
N GLN A 79 7.99 23.02 16.39
CA GLN A 79 6.70 23.53 15.92
C GLN A 79 5.77 22.39 15.51
N GLY A 80 6.30 21.40 14.78
CA GLY A 80 5.57 20.20 14.40
C GLY A 80 5.09 19.40 15.61
N ALA A 81 5.99 19.15 16.58
CA ALA A 81 5.68 18.40 17.78
C ALA A 81 4.63 19.12 18.66
N GLU A 82 4.73 20.45 18.82
CA GLU A 82 3.74 21.24 19.56
C GLU A 82 2.35 21.13 18.91
N ARG A 83 2.26 21.33 17.58
CA ARG A 83 0.99 21.22 16.85
C ARG A 83 0.40 19.83 16.98
N VAL A 84 1.18 18.80 16.67
CA VAL A 84 0.73 17.39 16.73
C VAL A 84 0.26 17.03 18.12
N LYS A 85 1.03 17.35 19.16
CA LYS A 85 0.65 17.04 20.53
C LYS A 85 -0.69 17.67 20.89
N GLY A 86 -0.88 18.96 20.61
CA GLY A 86 -2.15 19.64 20.87
C GLY A 86 -3.32 19.09 20.05
N THR A 87 -3.09 18.71 18.78
CA THR A 87 -4.11 18.05 17.95
C THR A 87 -4.50 16.70 18.56
N LEU A 88 -3.53 15.87 18.95
CA LEU A 88 -3.81 14.57 19.56
C LEU A 88 -4.52 14.72 20.93
N GLU A 89 -4.17 15.72 21.72
CA GLU A 89 -4.86 16.03 22.99
C GLU A 89 -6.33 16.42 22.73
N THR A 90 -6.58 17.17 21.66
CA THR A 90 -7.92 17.51 21.19
C THR A 90 -8.70 16.28 20.72
N LEU A 91 -8.09 15.43 19.88
CA LEU A 91 -8.70 14.17 19.42
C LEU A 91 -9.08 13.25 20.59
N TYR A 92 -8.22 13.18 21.61
CA TYR A 92 -8.43 12.29 22.74
C TYR A 92 -9.51 12.80 23.70
N ASN A 93 -9.50 14.10 24.03
CA ASN A 93 -10.30 14.67 25.11
C ASN A 93 -11.58 15.39 24.65
N ASN A 94 -11.56 16.03 23.48
CA ASN A 94 -12.57 17.03 23.12
C ASN A 94 -13.41 16.64 21.90
N VAL A 95 -12.81 15.92 20.94
CA VAL A 95 -13.54 15.51 19.72
C VAL A 95 -14.63 14.51 20.07
N GLN A 96 -15.84 14.80 19.60
CA GLN A 96 -16.99 13.94 19.78
C GLN A 96 -16.74 12.59 19.07
N GLN A 97 -17.02 11.50 19.77
CA GLN A 97 -16.80 10.13 19.30
C GLN A 97 -17.89 9.20 19.85
N ASP A 98 -18.02 8.04 19.22
CA ASP A 98 -18.83 6.93 19.73
C ASP A 98 -18.01 5.63 19.66
N HIS A 99 -17.89 4.92 20.79
CA HIS A 99 -17.06 3.71 20.91
C HIS A 99 -15.61 3.87 20.40
N GLY A 100 -15.06 5.08 20.50
CA GLY A 100 -13.72 5.43 20.02
C GLY A 100 -13.65 5.86 18.55
N PHE A 101 -14.73 5.69 17.77
CA PHE A 101 -14.81 6.15 16.39
C PHE A 101 -15.25 7.61 16.32
N PHE A 102 -14.68 8.35 15.39
CA PHE A 102 -14.97 9.77 15.19
C PHE A 102 -16.15 9.97 14.23
N TYR A 103 -16.84 11.10 14.41
CA TYR A 103 -17.78 11.60 13.41
C TYR A 103 -17.03 12.13 12.19
N HIS A 104 -17.63 11.99 11.01
CA HIS A 104 -17.07 12.46 9.74
C HIS A 104 -16.76 13.96 9.79
N PHE A 105 -17.79 14.77 10.09
CA PHE A 105 -17.70 16.22 10.11
C PHE A 105 -17.88 16.79 11.52
N LEU A 106 -17.04 17.78 11.84
CA LEU A 106 -16.95 18.41 13.15
C LEU A 106 -16.97 19.94 12.99
N ASP A 107 -17.55 20.64 13.96
CA ASP A 107 -17.33 22.08 14.10
C ASP A 107 -15.88 22.32 14.51
N ILE A 108 -15.16 23.13 13.73
CA ILE A 108 -13.70 23.28 13.86
C ILE A 108 -13.27 23.92 15.19
N LYS A 109 -14.18 24.63 15.89
CA LYS A 109 -13.89 25.31 17.15
C LYS A 109 -14.20 24.42 18.35
N THR A 110 -15.26 23.62 18.28
CA THR A 110 -15.77 22.87 19.42
C THR A 110 -15.46 21.38 19.37
N GLY A 111 -15.08 20.84 18.20
CA GLY A 111 -14.87 19.41 18.00
C GLY A 111 -16.15 18.58 18.09
N GLN A 112 -17.33 19.20 17.99
CA GLN A 112 -18.62 18.53 18.06
C GLN A 112 -19.16 18.20 16.66
N ARG A 113 -19.91 17.12 16.55
CA ARG A 113 -20.57 16.64 15.32
C ARG A 113 -21.41 17.75 14.68
N VAL A 114 -21.34 17.86 13.36
CA VAL A 114 -22.23 18.74 12.57
C VAL A 114 -23.07 17.96 11.55
N TRP A 115 -24.16 18.58 11.08
CA TRP A 115 -25.04 18.09 10.01
C TRP A 115 -25.63 16.69 10.20
N ASP A 116 -25.78 16.23 11.46
CA ASP A 116 -26.19 14.86 11.77
C ASP A 116 -25.40 13.81 10.96
N CYS A 117 -24.11 14.09 10.70
CA CYS A 117 -23.22 13.19 9.97
C CYS A 117 -23.00 11.89 10.75
N GLU A 118 -22.59 10.84 10.07
CA GLU A 118 -22.32 9.55 10.67
C GLU A 118 -21.04 9.56 11.52
N VAL A 119 -21.01 8.68 12.51
CA VAL A 119 -19.76 8.09 13.00
C VAL A 119 -19.20 7.27 11.84
N SER A 120 -18.01 7.61 11.35
CA SER A 120 -17.45 7.05 10.11
C SER A 120 -16.23 6.20 10.39
N ILE A 121 -16.30 4.92 10.02
CA ILE A 121 -15.18 3.99 10.20
C ILE A 121 -14.02 4.30 9.25
N ILE A 122 -14.31 4.67 7.99
CA ILE A 122 -13.26 4.96 7.01
C ILE A 122 -12.53 6.25 7.35
N ASP A 123 -13.25 7.31 7.75
CA ASP A 123 -12.62 8.58 8.11
C ASP A 123 -11.86 8.45 9.44
N THR A 124 -12.36 7.63 10.36
CA THR A 124 -11.59 7.25 11.56
C THR A 124 -10.30 6.53 11.17
N ALA A 125 -10.34 5.58 10.22
CA ALA A 125 -9.14 4.87 9.78
C ALA A 125 -8.11 5.81 9.12
N LEU A 126 -8.57 6.74 8.27
CA LEU A 126 -7.72 7.79 7.69
C LEU A 126 -7.07 8.66 8.78
N CYS A 127 -7.84 9.06 9.78
CA CYS A 127 -7.33 9.79 10.94
C CYS A 127 -6.26 9.00 11.71
N LEU A 128 -6.55 7.73 12.02
CA LEU A 128 -5.67 6.87 12.81
C LEU A 128 -4.33 6.60 12.11
N ASN A 129 -4.31 6.50 10.77
CA ASN A 129 -3.03 6.39 10.06
C ASN A 129 -2.16 7.64 10.26
N GLY A 130 -2.76 8.84 10.24
CA GLY A 130 -2.07 10.08 10.59
C GLY A 130 -1.57 10.12 12.03
N VAL A 131 -2.39 9.66 12.98
CA VAL A 131 -2.06 9.56 14.42
C VAL A 131 -0.89 8.60 14.64
N ILE A 132 -0.93 7.41 14.03
CA ILE A 132 0.12 6.39 14.14
C ILE A 132 1.42 6.91 13.53
N MET A 133 1.37 7.50 12.34
CA MET A 133 2.54 8.09 11.70
C MET A 133 3.19 9.13 12.62
N ALA A 134 2.40 10.07 13.14
CA ALA A 134 2.91 11.13 14.00
C ALA A 134 3.50 10.59 15.32
N GLY A 135 2.88 9.55 15.89
CA GLY A 135 3.41 8.81 17.03
C GLY A 135 4.79 8.21 16.76
N GLU A 136 4.92 7.50 15.64
CA GLU A 136 6.17 6.86 15.22
C GLU A 136 7.27 7.89 14.90
N TYR A 137 6.90 9.02 14.30
CA TYR A 137 7.83 10.08 13.90
C TYR A 137 8.36 10.88 15.10
N PHE A 138 7.47 11.30 16.01
CA PHE A 138 7.86 12.19 17.10
C PHE A 138 8.35 11.46 18.35
N GLY A 139 7.84 10.26 18.64
CA GLY A 139 8.15 9.48 19.84
C GLY A 139 7.61 10.10 21.15
N GLY A 140 8.05 9.56 22.28
CA GLY A 140 7.74 10.09 23.63
C GLY A 140 6.25 10.21 23.91
N GLU A 141 5.83 11.32 24.53
CA GLU A 141 4.43 11.57 24.90
C GLU A 141 3.47 11.56 23.71
N ILE A 142 3.92 11.91 22.50
CA ILE A 142 3.09 11.88 21.29
C ILE A 142 2.81 10.42 20.88
N ALA A 143 3.80 9.53 20.98
CA ALA A 143 3.62 8.10 20.73
C ALA A 143 2.66 7.47 21.76
N GLU A 144 2.80 7.82 23.04
CA GLU A 144 1.90 7.34 24.09
C GLU A 144 0.44 7.77 23.85
N LEU A 145 0.24 9.01 23.40
CA LEU A 145 -1.09 9.53 23.11
C LEU A 145 -1.68 8.92 21.84
N ALA A 146 -0.87 8.73 20.80
CA ALA A 146 -1.26 8.02 19.59
C ALA A 146 -1.73 6.59 19.91
N GLU A 147 -1.00 5.86 20.75
CA GLU A 147 -1.38 4.51 21.20
C GLU A 147 -2.70 4.52 21.97
N LYS A 148 -2.92 5.49 22.87
CA LYS A 148 -4.21 5.63 23.60
C LYS A 148 -5.39 5.93 22.67
N ILE A 149 -5.19 6.79 21.67
CA ILE A 149 -6.24 7.11 20.68
C ILE A 149 -6.57 5.88 19.86
N TYR A 150 -5.57 5.14 19.39
CA TYR A 150 -5.79 3.93 18.59
C TYR A 150 -6.42 2.78 19.41
N ALA A 151 -5.90 2.51 20.61
CA ALA A 151 -6.33 1.40 21.46
C ALA A 151 -7.80 1.50 21.89
N ARG A 152 -8.35 2.70 22.05
CA ARG A 152 -9.74 2.90 22.52
C ARG A 152 -10.80 2.43 21.52
N VAL A 153 -10.44 2.30 20.24
CA VAL A 153 -11.37 2.08 19.13
C VAL A 153 -11.95 0.67 19.20
N ASP A 154 -13.28 0.59 19.26
CA ASP A 154 -14.03 -0.66 19.41
C ASP A 154 -14.37 -1.32 18.06
N TRP A 155 -13.38 -1.84 17.35
CA TRP A 155 -13.59 -2.49 16.05
C TRP A 155 -14.73 -3.53 16.02
N PRO A 156 -14.85 -4.45 17.01
CA PRO A 156 -16.03 -5.26 17.27
C PRO A 156 -17.39 -4.60 17.14
N TRP A 157 -17.55 -3.38 17.65
CA TRP A 157 -18.83 -2.67 17.68
C TRP A 157 -19.31 -2.31 16.26
N TYR A 158 -18.37 -2.04 15.35
CA TYR A 158 -18.65 -1.68 13.96
C TYR A 158 -18.90 -2.89 13.04
N THR A 159 -18.82 -4.11 13.56
CA THR A 159 -19.01 -5.35 12.78
C THR A 159 -20.45 -5.84 12.79
N ASP A 160 -20.95 -6.28 11.63
CA ASP A 160 -22.20 -7.02 11.49
C ASP A 160 -22.03 -8.46 11.98
N ARG A 161 -21.94 -8.64 13.31
CA ARG A 161 -21.72 -9.93 13.98
C ARG A 161 -22.86 -10.93 13.79
N TRP A 162 -24.06 -10.45 13.47
CA TRP A 162 -25.25 -11.28 13.35
C TRP A 162 -25.67 -11.53 11.90
N GLY A 163 -25.08 -10.80 10.94
CA GLY A 163 -25.27 -10.99 9.52
C GLY A 163 -24.03 -11.55 8.84
N ASN A 164 -23.39 -10.76 7.99
CA ASN A 164 -22.37 -11.25 7.05
C ASN A 164 -20.92 -11.18 7.57
N GLY A 165 -20.71 -10.72 8.82
CA GLY A 165 -19.39 -10.58 9.44
C GLY A 165 -18.55 -9.43 8.88
N ARG A 166 -19.13 -8.50 8.12
CA ARG A 166 -18.42 -7.33 7.54
C ARG A 166 -18.52 -6.11 8.44
N TYR A 167 -17.72 -5.10 8.15
CA TYR A 167 -17.95 -3.76 8.70
C TYR A 167 -19.19 -3.11 8.07
N TYR A 168 -19.96 -2.40 8.90
CA TYR A 168 -20.91 -1.39 8.42
C TYR A 168 -20.14 -0.22 7.79
N MET A 169 -20.82 0.59 6.96
CA MET A 169 -20.20 1.81 6.39
C MET A 169 -20.33 3.01 7.31
N GLY A 170 -21.44 3.11 8.03
CA GLY A 170 -21.76 4.26 8.86
C GLY A 170 -22.65 3.87 10.05
N TYR A 171 -22.61 4.70 11.08
CA TYR A 171 -23.57 4.67 12.18
C TYR A 171 -24.08 6.08 12.47
N LYS A 172 -25.40 6.21 12.67
CA LYS A 172 -26.00 7.44 13.18
C LYS A 172 -26.77 7.13 14.46
N PRO A 173 -26.60 7.88 15.55
CA PRO A 173 -27.40 7.72 16.76
C PRO A 173 -28.91 7.71 16.50
N GLU A 174 -29.35 8.43 15.47
CA GLU A 174 -30.75 8.59 15.12
C GLU A 174 -31.33 7.36 14.40
N THR A 175 -30.53 6.62 13.63
CA THR A 175 -31.02 5.57 12.72
C THR A 175 -30.31 4.22 12.84
N GLY A 176 -29.23 4.13 13.63
CA GLY A 176 -28.40 2.95 13.76
C GLY A 176 -27.39 2.77 12.62
N PHE A 177 -26.88 1.55 12.48
CA PHE A 177 -25.90 1.18 11.45
C PHE A 177 -26.51 1.12 10.05
N PHE A 178 -25.72 1.46 9.04
CA PHE A 178 -26.10 1.36 7.63
C PHE A 178 -24.92 1.02 6.73
N GLY A 179 -25.26 0.58 5.52
CA GLY A 179 -24.29 0.16 4.51
C GLY A 179 -23.50 -1.09 4.91
N SER A 180 -22.69 -1.59 3.99
CA SER A 180 -21.82 -2.74 4.24
C SER A 180 -20.62 -2.67 3.29
N TRP A 181 -19.42 -2.77 3.84
CA TRP A 181 -18.16 -2.85 3.08
C TRP A 181 -18.03 -4.21 2.38
N ASN A 182 -18.83 -4.42 1.34
CA ASN A 182 -18.99 -5.70 0.64
C ASN A 182 -18.33 -5.73 -0.75
N MET A 183 -17.65 -4.65 -1.14
CA MET A 183 -17.01 -4.47 -2.45
C MET A 183 -15.57 -3.97 -2.29
N THR A 184 -14.78 -4.05 -3.36
CA THR A 184 -13.49 -3.34 -3.43
C THR A 184 -13.71 -1.83 -3.37
N ALA A 185 -13.08 -1.22 -2.38
CA ALA A 185 -13.12 0.21 -2.08
C ALA A 185 -11.81 0.60 -1.36
N GLU A 186 -11.70 1.83 -0.87
CA GLU A 186 -10.54 2.42 -0.17
C GLU A 186 -10.16 1.76 1.19
N GLN A 187 -11.00 0.82 1.62
CA GLN A 187 -11.13 0.21 2.94
C GLN A 187 -9.97 -0.68 3.45
N LEU A 188 -8.89 -0.95 2.68
CA LEU A 188 -7.88 -1.95 3.09
C LEU A 188 -7.27 -1.62 4.47
N MET A 189 -6.95 -0.35 4.71
CA MET A 189 -6.43 0.16 5.99
C MET A 189 -7.32 -0.17 7.20
N MET A 190 -8.65 -0.23 7.02
CA MET A 190 -9.58 -0.51 8.12
C MET A 190 -9.38 -1.94 8.66
N TYR A 191 -9.06 -2.88 7.77
CA TYR A 191 -8.80 -4.27 8.18
C TYR A 191 -7.45 -4.39 8.88
N PHE A 192 -6.42 -3.69 8.42
CA PHE A 192 -5.11 -3.70 9.10
C PHE A 192 -5.22 -3.13 10.51
N LEU A 193 -5.83 -1.96 10.66
CA LEU A 193 -6.05 -1.33 11.96
C LEU A 193 -6.98 -2.16 12.84
N GLY A 194 -8.08 -2.69 12.30
CA GLY A 194 -9.02 -3.46 13.11
C GLY A 194 -8.50 -4.80 13.59
N THR A 195 -7.68 -5.47 12.80
CA THR A 195 -7.09 -6.77 13.19
C THR A 195 -5.92 -6.61 14.16
N ALA A 196 -5.19 -5.49 14.08
CA ALA A 196 -4.06 -5.18 14.95
C ALA A 196 -4.44 -4.38 16.20
N SER A 197 -5.72 -4.14 16.46
CA SER A 197 -6.13 -3.39 17.65
C SER A 197 -5.67 -4.13 18.92
N PRO A 198 -4.95 -3.45 19.84
CA PRO A 198 -4.39 -4.09 21.03
C PRO A 198 -5.46 -4.49 22.05
N GLU A 199 -6.58 -3.78 22.10
CA GLU A 199 -7.63 -4.02 23.10
C GLU A 199 -8.86 -4.71 22.50
N LYS A 200 -9.20 -4.35 21.26
CA LYS A 200 -10.49 -4.72 20.65
C LYS A 200 -10.31 -5.14 19.19
N PRO A 201 -9.60 -6.25 18.91
CA PRO A 201 -9.37 -6.71 17.55
C PRO A 201 -10.61 -7.39 16.94
N VAL A 202 -10.66 -7.41 15.61
CA VAL A 202 -11.59 -8.25 14.83
C VAL A 202 -10.90 -9.45 14.20
N ASP A 203 -11.69 -10.40 13.70
CA ASP A 203 -11.18 -11.56 12.98
C ASP A 203 -10.47 -11.15 11.67
N PRO A 204 -9.21 -11.57 11.44
CA PRO A 204 -8.51 -11.27 10.20
C PRO A 204 -9.14 -11.86 8.94
N GLY A 205 -9.97 -12.91 9.09
CA GLY A 205 -10.77 -13.46 8.00
C GLY A 205 -11.69 -12.43 7.31
N MET A 206 -12.04 -11.35 8.01
CA MET A 206 -12.82 -10.24 7.46
C MET A 206 -12.18 -9.56 6.23
N PHE A 207 -10.86 -9.62 6.08
CA PHE A 207 -10.18 -9.09 4.90
C PHE A 207 -10.56 -9.82 3.60
N TYR A 208 -11.14 -11.03 3.68
CA TYR A 208 -11.41 -11.89 2.52
C TYR A 208 -12.89 -12.02 2.18
N ILE A 209 -13.79 -11.28 2.85
CA ILE A 209 -15.25 -11.43 2.69
C ILE A 209 -15.92 -10.33 1.86
N PHE A 210 -15.15 -9.44 1.22
CA PHE A 210 -15.67 -8.46 0.25
C PHE A 210 -15.45 -8.93 -1.21
N SER A 211 -16.28 -8.44 -2.12
CA SER A 211 -16.21 -8.81 -3.55
C SER A 211 -14.99 -8.20 -4.22
N ARG A 212 -14.26 -9.01 -4.99
CA ARG A 212 -13.05 -8.64 -5.74
C ARG A 212 -13.25 -8.96 -7.23
N PRO A 213 -14.09 -8.21 -7.95
CA PRO A 213 -14.36 -8.50 -9.35
C PRO A 213 -13.13 -8.16 -10.20
N GLU A 214 -12.76 -9.09 -11.09
CA GLU A 214 -11.59 -8.92 -11.97
C GLU A 214 -12.01 -8.69 -13.43
N GLU A 215 -11.59 -7.57 -13.99
CA GLU A 215 -11.82 -7.23 -15.39
C GLU A 215 -10.63 -6.46 -15.98
N SER A 216 -10.55 -6.39 -17.31
CA SER A 216 -9.50 -5.71 -18.05
C SER A 216 -10.09 -4.60 -18.91
N TYR A 217 -9.35 -3.51 -19.12
CA TYR A 217 -9.74 -2.44 -20.04
C TYR A 217 -8.57 -2.07 -20.97
N GLY A 218 -8.87 -1.64 -22.19
CA GLY A 218 -7.87 -1.08 -23.10
C GLY A 218 -6.72 -2.02 -23.51
N GLY A 219 -6.92 -3.34 -23.43
CA GLY A 219 -5.88 -4.33 -23.70
C GLY A 219 -4.78 -4.42 -22.63
N LEU A 220 -5.06 -3.91 -21.42
CA LEU A 220 -4.24 -4.09 -20.22
C LEU A 220 -4.62 -5.41 -19.51
N PRO A 221 -3.75 -5.92 -18.61
CA PRO A 221 -4.07 -7.08 -17.79
C PRO A 221 -5.35 -6.89 -16.95
N LYS A 222 -5.91 -7.99 -16.45
CA LYS A 222 -7.01 -7.92 -15.48
C LYS A 222 -6.57 -7.25 -14.18
N MET A 223 -7.48 -6.50 -13.58
CA MET A 223 -7.35 -5.96 -12.24
C MET A 223 -8.64 -6.16 -11.45
N ILE A 224 -8.50 -6.21 -10.13
CA ILE A 224 -9.59 -6.05 -9.20
C ILE A 224 -10.07 -4.60 -9.29
N HIS A 225 -11.29 -4.38 -9.73
CA HIS A 225 -11.84 -3.03 -9.92
C HIS A 225 -12.87 -2.64 -8.85
N SER A 226 -13.00 -1.33 -8.61
CA SER A 226 -14.07 -0.76 -7.78
C SER A 226 -15.38 -0.65 -8.56
N PRO A 227 -16.55 -0.52 -7.90
CA PRO A 227 -17.83 -0.41 -8.59
C PRO A 227 -17.92 0.76 -9.57
N ALA A 228 -17.42 1.94 -9.18
CA ALA A 228 -17.44 3.17 -9.97
C ALA A 228 -16.16 3.41 -10.78
N GLY A 229 -15.12 2.62 -10.55
CA GLY A 229 -13.83 2.80 -11.23
C GLY A 229 -13.09 4.09 -10.85
N SER A 230 -13.43 4.70 -9.70
CA SER A 230 -12.79 5.90 -9.16
C SER A 230 -11.37 5.59 -8.65
N ILE A 231 -10.39 6.41 -9.02
CA ILE A 231 -8.98 6.08 -8.78
C ILE A 231 -8.56 6.18 -7.31
N PHE A 232 -9.23 6.99 -6.48
CA PHE A 232 -8.88 7.17 -5.05
C PHE A 232 -8.87 5.84 -4.25
N VAL A 233 -9.71 4.87 -4.66
CA VAL A 233 -9.80 3.52 -4.08
C VAL A 233 -8.44 2.81 -4.08
N TYR A 234 -7.62 3.07 -5.09
CA TYR A 234 -6.29 2.46 -5.26
C TYR A 234 -5.16 3.27 -4.64
N GLN A 235 -5.48 4.42 -4.03
CA GLN A 235 -4.51 5.42 -3.55
C GLN A 235 -4.51 5.51 -2.02
N TYR A 236 -5.67 5.60 -1.37
CA TYR A 236 -5.75 5.99 0.05
C TYR A 236 -5.02 5.02 0.99
N SER A 237 -5.24 3.71 0.86
CA SER A 237 -4.49 2.74 1.67
C SER A 237 -3.00 2.75 1.32
N HIS A 238 -2.65 2.91 0.04
CA HIS A 238 -1.26 2.97 -0.41
C HIS A 238 -0.53 4.24 0.03
N ALA A 239 -1.22 5.29 0.50
CA ALA A 239 -0.57 6.49 1.03
C ALA A 239 0.24 6.20 2.30
N TRP A 240 -0.23 5.26 3.13
CA TRP A 240 0.42 4.90 4.40
C TRP A 240 1.04 3.51 4.40
N TYR A 241 0.47 2.55 3.67
CA TYR A 241 0.93 1.17 3.66
C TYR A 241 1.74 0.87 2.39
N ASP A 242 2.96 0.37 2.57
CA ASP A 242 3.81 -0.03 1.45
C ASP A 242 3.44 -1.43 0.95
N PHE A 243 2.75 -1.48 -0.18
CA PHE A 243 2.38 -2.73 -0.83
C PHE A 243 3.42 -3.23 -1.83
N ARG A 244 4.53 -2.51 -2.05
CA ARG A 244 5.54 -2.92 -3.02
C ARG A 244 6.14 -4.25 -2.60
N ASN A 245 6.25 -5.17 -3.57
CA ASN A 245 6.80 -6.51 -3.36
C ASN A 245 6.02 -7.33 -2.31
N THR A 246 4.73 -7.09 -2.13
CA THR A 246 3.87 -7.87 -1.23
C THR A 246 2.76 -8.58 -1.99
N ARG A 247 2.23 -9.63 -1.37
CA ARG A 247 1.01 -10.32 -1.80
C ARG A 247 0.16 -10.66 -0.59
N ASP A 248 -1.14 -10.76 -0.81
CA ASP A 248 -2.03 -11.34 0.20
C ASP A 248 -2.08 -12.87 0.13
N ALA A 249 -2.82 -13.52 1.03
CA ALA A 249 -2.92 -14.98 1.08
C ALA A 249 -3.60 -15.61 -0.15
N TYR A 250 -4.30 -14.82 -0.97
CA TYR A 250 -4.88 -15.25 -2.25
C TYR A 250 -3.93 -15.00 -3.42
N GLY A 251 -2.73 -14.45 -3.18
CA GLY A 251 -1.74 -14.14 -4.19
C GLY A 251 -1.95 -12.78 -4.87
N THR A 252 -2.86 -11.95 -4.36
CA THR A 252 -3.16 -10.61 -4.91
C THR A 252 -1.99 -9.67 -4.67
N ASP A 253 -1.42 -9.10 -5.75
CA ASP A 253 -0.47 -7.99 -5.69
C ASP A 253 -1.24 -6.67 -5.78
N TRP A 254 -1.51 -6.06 -4.63
CA TRP A 254 -2.28 -4.81 -4.53
C TRP A 254 -1.54 -3.61 -5.13
N PHE A 255 -0.21 -3.62 -5.21
CA PHE A 255 0.54 -2.55 -5.85
C PHE A 255 0.44 -2.65 -7.37
N ARG A 256 0.61 -3.87 -7.92
CA ARG A 256 0.36 -4.15 -9.35
C ARG A 256 -1.05 -3.77 -9.76
N ASN A 257 -2.04 -4.09 -8.93
CA ASN A 257 -3.43 -3.74 -9.17
C ASN A 257 -3.61 -2.23 -9.37
N SER A 258 -3.00 -1.41 -8.51
CA SER A 258 -3.06 0.06 -8.61
C SER A 258 -2.34 0.63 -9.84
N ILE A 259 -1.26 -0.03 -10.32
CA ILE A 259 -0.61 0.34 -11.59
C ILE A 259 -1.57 0.09 -12.75
N ILE A 260 -2.18 -1.10 -12.81
CA ILE A 260 -3.13 -1.45 -13.89
C ILE A 260 -4.35 -0.52 -13.83
N ALA A 261 -4.84 -0.17 -12.64
CA ALA A 261 -5.94 0.78 -12.46
C ALA A 261 -5.61 2.17 -13.00
N SER A 262 -4.42 2.68 -12.68
CA SER A 262 -3.96 4.01 -13.14
C SER A 262 -3.80 4.03 -14.66
N LEU A 263 -3.19 2.99 -15.24
CA LEU A 263 -3.05 2.85 -16.69
C LEU A 263 -4.41 2.68 -17.38
N SER A 264 -5.35 1.94 -16.78
CA SER A 264 -6.71 1.78 -17.32
C SER A 264 -7.47 3.10 -17.30
N SER A 265 -7.35 3.88 -16.22
CA SER A 265 -7.95 5.21 -16.12
C SER A 265 -7.43 6.17 -17.19
N ARG A 266 -6.11 6.15 -17.42
CA ARG A 266 -5.48 6.92 -18.51
C ARG A 266 -5.92 6.44 -19.89
N GLN A 267 -5.96 5.14 -20.12
CA GLN A 267 -6.40 4.58 -21.40
C GLN A 267 -7.87 4.93 -21.68
N TYR A 268 -8.72 4.93 -20.65
CA TYR A 268 -10.12 5.36 -20.75
C TYR A 268 -10.23 6.84 -21.14
N ALA A 269 -9.38 7.72 -20.57
CA ALA A 269 -9.34 9.13 -20.95
C ALA A 269 -8.95 9.34 -22.42
N ILE A 270 -7.99 8.54 -22.92
CA ILE A 270 -7.55 8.56 -24.32
C ILE A 270 -8.65 8.07 -25.25
N ASP A 271 -9.29 6.94 -24.94
CA ASP A 271 -10.32 6.35 -25.80
C ASP A 271 -11.62 7.19 -25.85
N ASN A 272 -11.82 8.09 -24.89
CA ASN A 272 -12.99 8.97 -24.82
C ASN A 272 -12.64 10.47 -24.99
N GLU A 273 -11.47 10.78 -25.58
CA GLU A 273 -11.01 12.16 -25.83
C GLU A 273 -12.06 13.01 -26.55
N GLU A 274 -12.67 12.49 -27.63
CA GLU A 274 -13.69 13.21 -28.40
C GLU A 274 -14.99 13.48 -27.62
N LEU A 275 -15.30 12.65 -26.62
CA LEU A 275 -16.55 12.74 -25.87
C LEU A 275 -16.41 13.67 -24.65
N TYR A 276 -15.26 13.64 -23.99
CA TYR A 276 -15.04 14.30 -22.70
C TYR A 276 -13.98 15.42 -22.74
N ASN A 277 -13.40 15.72 -23.90
CA ASN A 277 -12.25 16.63 -24.04
C ASN A 277 -11.06 16.21 -23.14
N THR A 278 -10.90 14.91 -22.89
CA THR A 278 -9.84 14.30 -22.06
C THR A 278 -8.71 13.75 -22.93
N GLY A 279 -7.70 13.09 -22.36
CA GLY A 279 -6.65 12.47 -23.17
C GLY A 279 -5.46 11.96 -22.37
N GLU A 280 -4.31 11.80 -23.03
CA GLU A 280 -3.08 11.28 -22.42
C GLU A 280 -2.58 12.11 -21.22
N LEU A 281 -2.87 13.42 -21.21
CA LEU A 281 -2.43 14.37 -20.18
C LEU A 281 -3.59 14.87 -19.29
N ASP A 282 -4.81 14.37 -19.51
CA ASP A 282 -6.04 14.75 -18.82
C ASP A 282 -6.78 13.48 -18.42
N TRP A 283 -6.35 12.86 -17.32
CA TRP A 283 -6.86 11.58 -16.83
C TRP A 283 -6.86 11.51 -15.29
N GLY A 284 -7.40 10.42 -14.74
CA GLY A 284 -7.49 10.20 -13.29
C GLY A 284 -8.88 10.48 -12.74
N PHE A 285 -9.92 9.95 -13.39
CA PHE A 285 -11.31 10.15 -12.96
C PHE A 285 -11.56 9.61 -11.55
N SER A 286 -12.14 10.46 -10.70
CA SER A 286 -12.32 10.15 -9.29
C SER A 286 -13.38 11.05 -8.66
N ALA A 287 -13.82 10.69 -7.47
CA ALA A 287 -14.77 11.46 -6.67
C ALA A 287 -14.27 12.91 -6.44
N CYS A 288 -15.03 13.91 -6.89
CA CYS A 288 -14.65 15.32 -6.78
C CYS A 288 -15.86 16.23 -6.95
N ASP A 289 -15.66 17.53 -6.75
CA ASP A 289 -16.59 18.57 -7.18
C ASP A 289 -16.69 18.57 -8.72
N GLY A 290 -17.91 18.59 -9.25
CA GLY A 290 -18.19 18.79 -10.67
C GLY A 290 -19.11 19.97 -10.94
N PRO A 291 -19.40 20.27 -12.22
CA PRO A 291 -20.28 21.38 -12.62
C PRO A 291 -21.67 21.36 -11.97
N GLU A 292 -22.17 20.17 -11.62
CA GLU A 292 -23.48 19.96 -10.97
C GLU A 292 -23.38 19.70 -9.45
N GLY A 293 -22.20 19.92 -8.86
CA GLY A 293 -21.89 19.61 -7.47
C GLY A 293 -21.01 18.36 -7.32
N TYR A 294 -20.79 17.96 -6.07
CA TYR A 294 -19.94 16.81 -5.75
C TYR A 294 -20.55 15.48 -6.21
N SER A 295 -19.70 14.59 -6.74
CA SER A 295 -20.10 13.23 -7.11
C SER A 295 -19.04 12.22 -6.71
N GLY A 296 -19.43 11.28 -5.85
CA GLY A 296 -18.61 10.12 -5.47
C GLY A 296 -18.49 9.04 -6.54
N GLU A 297 -19.28 9.12 -7.62
CA GLU A 297 -19.37 8.08 -8.65
C GLU A 297 -18.50 8.36 -9.89
N TYR A 298 -17.74 9.47 -9.89
CA TYR A 298 -16.85 9.79 -11.00
C TYR A 298 -15.74 8.75 -11.10
N GLY A 299 -15.55 8.19 -12.30
CA GLY A 299 -14.56 7.15 -12.52
C GLY A 299 -14.43 6.71 -13.98
N SER A 300 -13.64 5.65 -14.19
CA SER A 300 -13.27 5.10 -15.50
C SER A 300 -13.51 3.59 -15.56
N GLN A 301 -13.65 3.04 -16.75
CA GLN A 301 -13.73 1.58 -16.93
C GLN A 301 -12.37 0.90 -16.67
N PRO A 302 -12.36 -0.37 -16.22
CA PRO A 302 -13.49 -1.25 -15.95
C PRO A 302 -14.22 -0.89 -14.64
N ALA A 303 -15.55 -0.90 -14.70
CA ALA A 303 -16.45 -0.56 -13.61
C ALA A 303 -17.83 -1.21 -13.86
N PHE A 304 -18.61 -1.48 -12.80
CA PHE A 304 -20.01 -1.91 -12.99
C PHE A 304 -20.87 -0.79 -13.57
N GLY A 305 -20.55 0.45 -13.21
CA GLY A 305 -21.12 1.66 -13.77
C GLY A 305 -20.37 2.86 -13.21
N ASN A 306 -20.02 3.81 -14.07
CA ASN A 306 -19.29 5.02 -13.69
C ASN A 306 -20.05 6.25 -14.19
N ARG A 307 -20.07 7.32 -13.37
CA ARG A 307 -20.40 8.65 -13.86
C ARG A 307 -19.15 9.21 -14.54
N ASN A 308 -19.31 9.82 -15.71
CA ASN A 308 -18.24 10.58 -16.33
C ASN A 308 -18.85 11.67 -17.22
N ASP A 309 -18.45 12.91 -16.98
CA ASP A 309 -18.86 14.08 -17.77
C ASP A 309 -17.64 14.91 -18.23
N GLY A 310 -16.45 14.31 -18.18
CA GLY A 310 -15.18 14.99 -18.47
C GLY A 310 -14.61 15.82 -17.34
N THR A 311 -15.19 15.77 -16.14
CA THR A 311 -14.58 16.37 -14.95
C THR A 311 -13.36 15.57 -14.51
N ILE A 312 -12.20 16.24 -14.40
CA ILE A 312 -10.92 15.65 -13.98
C ILE A 312 -10.45 16.34 -12.70
N PRO A 313 -10.23 15.58 -11.61
CA PRO A 313 -9.53 16.07 -10.44
C PRO A 313 -8.00 15.91 -10.59
N PRO A 314 -7.19 16.96 -10.33
CA PRO A 314 -5.72 16.87 -10.41
C PRO A 314 -5.12 15.82 -9.47
N TYR A 315 -5.74 15.59 -8.31
CA TYR A 315 -5.30 14.55 -7.38
C TYR A 315 -5.40 13.15 -7.99
N GLY A 316 -6.24 12.93 -9.00
CA GLY A 316 -6.38 11.62 -9.64
C GLY A 316 -5.07 11.16 -10.27
N ALA A 317 -4.42 12.04 -11.06
CA ALA A 317 -3.09 11.77 -11.60
C ALA A 317 -2.00 11.86 -10.53
N ALA A 318 -2.06 12.87 -9.65
CA ALA A 318 -1.01 13.11 -8.65
C ALA A 318 -0.95 12.03 -7.56
N GLY A 319 -2.09 11.58 -7.05
CA GLY A 319 -2.21 10.44 -6.14
C GLY A 319 -1.77 9.11 -6.75
N SER A 320 -1.65 9.02 -8.08
CA SER A 320 -1.16 7.84 -8.79
C SER A 320 0.34 7.90 -9.15
N ILE A 321 1.07 8.95 -8.72
CA ILE A 321 2.46 9.17 -9.12
C ILE A 321 3.40 8.03 -8.76
N VAL A 322 3.19 7.33 -7.65
CA VAL A 322 4.01 6.16 -7.28
C VAL A 322 3.74 4.93 -8.15
N PHE A 323 2.59 4.89 -8.83
CA PHE A 323 2.19 3.78 -9.69
C PHE A 323 2.59 4.02 -11.15
N THR A 324 2.42 5.26 -11.63
CA THR A 324 2.71 5.67 -13.00
C THR A 324 3.49 7.00 -13.05
N PRO A 325 4.75 7.05 -12.58
CA PRO A 325 5.47 8.30 -12.35
C PRO A 325 5.52 9.24 -13.55
N GLU A 326 5.87 8.72 -14.73
CA GLU A 326 5.98 9.53 -15.96
C GLU A 326 4.63 10.09 -16.42
N ASN A 327 3.60 9.24 -16.46
CA ASN A 327 2.27 9.63 -16.91
C ASN A 327 1.65 10.66 -15.95
N SER A 328 1.78 10.44 -14.64
CA SER A 328 1.31 11.36 -13.61
C SER A 328 2.06 12.69 -13.64
N ALA A 329 3.39 12.67 -13.68
CA ALA A 329 4.21 13.87 -13.70
C ALA A 329 3.96 14.72 -14.94
N ARG A 330 3.85 14.10 -16.13
CA ARG A 330 3.50 14.82 -17.37
C ARG A 330 2.12 15.47 -17.29
N SER A 331 1.15 14.82 -16.66
CA SER A 331 -0.20 15.37 -16.49
C SER A 331 -0.22 16.56 -15.53
N ILE A 332 0.50 16.45 -14.40
CA ILE A 332 0.69 17.56 -13.46
C ILE A 332 1.34 18.78 -14.13
N VAL A 333 2.41 18.56 -14.90
CA VAL A 333 3.09 19.64 -15.64
C VAL A 333 2.15 20.26 -16.68
N ASN A 334 1.39 19.44 -17.42
CA ASN A 334 0.40 19.92 -18.37
C ASN A 334 -0.68 20.79 -17.70
N MET A 335 -1.24 20.33 -16.59
CA MET A 335 -2.25 21.09 -15.83
C MET A 335 -1.68 22.42 -15.35
N TYR A 336 -0.45 22.43 -14.82
CA TYR A 336 0.21 23.65 -14.34
C TYR A 336 0.43 24.68 -15.46
N GLU A 337 0.80 24.23 -16.66
CA GLU A 337 1.19 25.10 -17.77
C GLU A 337 0.02 25.55 -18.63
N GLN A 338 -0.92 24.64 -18.90
CA GLN A 338 -2.02 24.90 -19.84
C GLN A 338 -3.24 25.49 -19.15
N TYR A 339 -3.42 25.25 -17.84
CA TYR A 339 -4.59 25.65 -17.07
C TYR A 339 -4.18 26.49 -15.83
N PRO A 340 -3.53 27.66 -16.01
CA PRO A 340 -2.99 28.43 -14.89
C PRO A 340 -4.07 28.86 -13.86
N GLU A 341 -5.32 29.00 -14.27
CA GLU A 341 -6.47 29.31 -13.41
C GLU A 341 -6.92 28.15 -12.49
N LEU A 342 -6.45 26.92 -12.77
CA LEU A 342 -6.62 25.76 -11.91
C LEU A 342 -5.71 25.85 -10.68
N TRP A 343 -4.61 26.60 -10.76
CA TRP A 343 -3.72 26.83 -9.63
C TRP A 343 -4.24 27.96 -8.72
N GLY A 344 -4.28 27.71 -7.41
CA GLY A 344 -4.72 28.64 -6.39
C GLY A 344 -3.73 28.78 -5.23
N GLU A 345 -4.21 29.37 -4.13
CA GLU A 345 -3.42 29.58 -2.89
C GLU A 345 -2.86 28.26 -2.32
N TRP A 346 -3.64 27.18 -2.46
CA TRP A 346 -3.33 25.87 -1.92
C TRP A 346 -2.89 24.87 -3.00
N GLY A 347 -2.34 25.36 -4.13
CA GLY A 347 -1.98 24.52 -5.28
C GLY A 347 -3.15 24.30 -6.21
N PHE A 348 -3.23 23.16 -6.89
CA PHE A 348 -4.36 22.87 -7.78
C PHE A 348 -5.72 22.85 -7.06
N LYS A 349 -6.75 23.44 -7.65
CA LYS A 349 -8.14 23.31 -7.16
C LYS A 349 -8.68 21.91 -7.41
N ASP A 350 -9.83 21.62 -6.82
CA ASP A 350 -10.39 20.27 -6.73
C ASP A 350 -10.52 19.55 -8.07
N ALA A 351 -11.06 20.24 -9.08
CA ALA A 351 -11.30 19.68 -10.40
C ALA A 351 -11.48 20.75 -11.48
N TYR A 352 -11.44 20.32 -12.73
CA TYR A 352 -11.80 21.10 -13.92
C TYR A 352 -12.58 20.26 -14.92
N ASN A 353 -13.36 20.91 -15.79
CA ASN A 353 -14.10 20.26 -16.85
C ASN A 353 -14.03 21.09 -18.15
N LYS A 354 -13.36 20.50 -19.16
CA LYS A 354 -13.11 21.10 -20.48
C LYS A 354 -14.28 20.97 -21.47
N THR A 355 -15.32 20.22 -21.14
CA THR A 355 -16.53 20.12 -21.99
C THR A 355 -17.43 21.34 -21.88
N MET A 356 -17.23 22.15 -20.83
CA MET A 356 -17.95 23.38 -20.56
C MET A 356 -17.25 24.58 -21.24
N GLU A 357 -18.05 25.54 -21.70
CA GLU A 357 -17.55 26.79 -22.31
C GLU A 357 -18.11 28.01 -21.56
N PRO A 358 -17.27 28.78 -20.83
CA PRO A 358 -15.83 28.56 -20.60
C PRO A 358 -15.55 27.31 -19.74
N MET A 359 -14.29 26.83 -19.76
CA MET A 359 -13.84 25.71 -18.93
C MET A 359 -14.29 25.90 -17.48
N TRP A 360 -14.98 24.91 -16.94
CA TRP A 360 -15.41 24.93 -15.55
C TRP A 360 -14.24 24.53 -14.64
N ILE A 361 -14.10 25.21 -13.51
CA ILE A 361 -13.07 24.93 -12.51
C ILE A 361 -13.72 25.01 -11.14
N ALA A 362 -13.43 24.02 -10.30
CA ALA A 362 -13.88 23.99 -8.93
C ALA A 362 -13.46 25.26 -8.20
N LYS A 363 -14.29 25.72 -7.26
CA LYS A 363 -13.98 26.88 -6.42
C LYS A 363 -13.13 26.50 -5.23
N ASP A 364 -13.30 25.27 -4.75
CA ASP A 364 -12.70 24.79 -3.52
C ASP A 364 -11.44 23.94 -3.80
N VAL A 365 -10.70 23.68 -2.72
CA VAL A 365 -9.82 22.52 -2.53
C VAL A 365 -10.43 21.66 -1.44
N ILE A 366 -10.31 20.33 -1.55
CA ILE A 366 -10.77 19.38 -0.53
C ILE A 366 -9.55 18.77 0.19
N GLY A 367 -9.65 18.63 1.52
CA GLY A 367 -8.56 18.19 2.38
C GLY A 367 -8.07 16.77 2.09
N ILE A 368 -8.96 15.82 1.79
CA ILE A 368 -8.55 14.46 1.42
C ILE A 368 -7.82 14.41 0.07
N ASP A 369 -8.17 15.31 -0.86
CA ASP A 369 -7.58 15.39 -2.20
C ASP A 369 -6.20 16.06 -2.17
N LYS A 370 -6.06 17.08 -1.31
CA LYS A 370 -4.76 17.66 -0.96
C LYS A 370 -3.87 16.69 -0.20
N GLY A 371 -4.47 15.90 0.68
CA GLY A 371 -3.80 14.91 1.50
C GLY A 371 -3.18 13.82 0.66
N ILE A 372 -3.98 13.19 -0.21
CA ILE A 372 -3.48 12.12 -1.07
C ILE A 372 -2.42 12.62 -2.05
N THR A 373 -2.59 13.83 -2.60
CA THR A 373 -1.61 14.46 -3.49
C THR A 373 -0.26 14.62 -2.80
N MET A 374 -0.24 15.22 -1.60
CA MET A 374 0.98 15.46 -0.84
C MET A 374 1.68 14.16 -0.43
N LEU A 375 0.95 13.20 0.15
CA LEU A 375 1.53 11.96 0.65
C LEU A 375 2.13 11.11 -0.48
N MET A 376 1.46 11.05 -1.63
CA MET A 376 1.93 10.24 -2.76
C MET A 376 3.11 10.91 -3.49
N ILE A 377 3.17 12.24 -3.54
CA ILE A 377 4.37 12.95 -4.01
C ILE A 377 5.55 12.69 -3.06
N GLU A 378 5.36 12.79 -1.74
CA GLU A 378 6.43 12.52 -0.78
C GLU A 378 6.92 11.06 -0.88
N ASN A 379 6.01 10.09 -0.97
CA ASN A 379 6.37 8.68 -1.14
C ASN A 379 7.11 8.42 -2.47
N TYR A 380 6.77 9.15 -3.53
CA TYR A 380 7.51 9.08 -4.79
C TYR A 380 8.92 9.65 -4.67
N LEU A 381 9.07 10.79 -3.98
CA LEU A 381 10.34 11.50 -3.87
C LEU A 381 11.32 10.83 -2.89
N THR A 382 10.82 10.34 -1.75
CA THR A 382 11.66 9.85 -0.65
C THR A 382 11.21 8.50 -0.09
N GLY A 383 9.90 8.17 -0.16
CA GLY A 383 9.33 7.00 0.50
C GLY A 383 9.15 7.17 2.02
N MET A 384 9.25 8.39 2.54
CA MET A 384 9.28 8.67 3.98
C MET A 384 8.05 8.11 4.72
N VAL A 385 6.84 8.30 4.21
CA VAL A 385 5.61 7.85 4.91
C VAL A 385 5.63 6.34 5.08
N TRP A 386 5.96 5.62 4.01
CA TRP A 386 6.14 4.17 4.04
C TRP A 386 7.26 3.72 5.00
N GLU A 387 8.39 4.42 5.01
CA GLU A 387 9.50 4.10 5.90
C GLU A 387 9.09 4.16 7.38
N TYR A 388 8.42 5.24 7.80
CA TYR A 388 7.97 5.36 9.18
C TYR A 388 6.83 4.40 9.49
N MET A 389 5.78 4.32 8.66
CA MET A 389 4.66 3.41 8.90
C MET A 389 5.11 1.95 9.02
N SER A 390 6.09 1.52 8.22
CA SER A 390 6.63 0.16 8.28
C SER A 390 7.37 -0.19 9.57
N LYS A 391 7.77 0.79 10.39
CA LYS A 391 8.41 0.57 11.71
C LYS A 391 7.38 0.29 12.80
N ASN A 392 6.13 0.72 12.60
CA ASN A 392 5.11 0.61 13.63
C ASN A 392 4.63 -0.83 13.83
N LYS A 393 4.66 -1.31 15.08
CA LYS A 393 4.25 -2.69 15.44
C LYS A 393 2.82 -3.03 15.02
N TYR A 394 1.88 -2.08 15.09
CA TYR A 394 0.48 -2.34 14.74
C TYR A 394 0.28 -2.38 13.23
N VAL A 395 1.03 -1.57 12.47
CA VAL A 395 1.04 -1.64 10.99
C VAL A 395 1.58 -2.99 10.53
N GLN A 396 2.74 -3.40 11.05
CA GLN A 396 3.34 -4.71 10.74
C GLN A 396 2.40 -5.86 11.10
N SER A 397 1.85 -5.84 12.32
CA SER A 397 0.91 -6.87 12.79
C SER A 397 -0.35 -6.90 11.92
N GLY A 398 -0.97 -5.77 11.60
CA GLY A 398 -2.21 -5.70 10.83
C GLY A 398 -2.07 -6.22 9.41
N MET A 399 -0.98 -5.85 8.73
CA MET A 399 -0.64 -6.37 7.41
C MET A 399 -0.45 -7.89 7.45
N LYS A 400 0.39 -8.39 8.37
CA LYS A 400 0.61 -9.84 8.56
C LYS A 400 -0.68 -10.59 8.90
N ARG A 401 -1.51 -10.02 9.76
CA ARG A 401 -2.79 -10.61 10.18
C ARG A 401 -3.73 -10.78 9.01
N CYS A 402 -3.80 -9.78 8.14
CA CYS A 402 -4.56 -9.85 6.90
C CYS A 402 -3.88 -10.71 5.81
N GLY A 403 -2.73 -11.34 6.10
CA GLY A 403 -2.03 -12.22 5.19
C GLY A 403 -1.20 -11.49 4.14
N ILE A 404 -0.91 -10.19 4.33
CA ILE A 404 0.02 -9.45 3.50
C ILE A 404 1.45 -9.86 3.89
N HIS A 405 2.17 -10.45 2.96
CA HIS A 405 3.53 -10.93 3.15
C HIS A 405 4.40 -10.55 1.94
N PRO A 406 5.73 -10.44 2.12
CA PRO A 406 6.62 -10.24 0.98
C PRO A 406 6.44 -11.33 -0.08
N ALA A 407 6.36 -10.95 -1.35
CA ALA A 407 6.05 -11.84 -2.47
C ALA A 407 7.09 -12.97 -2.69
N ASN A 408 8.25 -12.87 -2.05
CA ASN A 408 9.33 -13.85 -2.06
C ASN A 408 9.43 -14.68 -0.78
N THR A 409 8.55 -14.42 0.19
CA THR A 409 8.47 -15.16 1.44
C THR A 409 7.34 -16.16 1.35
N TYR A 410 7.58 -17.30 1.95
CA TYR A 410 6.56 -18.24 2.32
C TYR A 410 6.58 -18.34 3.83
N GLY A 411 5.66 -17.60 4.45
CA GLY A 411 5.52 -17.55 5.91
C GLY A 411 5.17 -18.93 6.45
N VAL A 412 6.06 -19.49 7.27
CA VAL A 412 5.76 -20.69 8.05
C VAL A 412 4.98 -20.27 9.28
N GLU A 413 5.49 -19.27 9.99
CA GLU A 413 4.84 -18.73 11.18
C GLU A 413 5.36 -17.31 11.48
N SER A 414 4.44 -16.35 11.54
CA SER A 414 4.70 -14.97 11.98
C SER A 414 4.19 -14.70 13.41
N PHE A 415 3.53 -15.69 14.03
CA PHE A 415 2.92 -15.66 15.37
C PHE A 415 1.75 -14.69 15.55
N GLU A 416 1.45 -13.88 14.54
CA GLU A 416 0.35 -12.92 14.57
C GLU A 416 -1.03 -13.58 14.50
N ASN A 417 -1.17 -14.63 13.69
CA ASN A 417 -2.44 -15.30 13.41
C ASN A 417 -2.60 -16.68 14.06
N ASN A 418 -1.64 -17.10 14.89
CA ASN A 418 -1.63 -18.44 15.49
C ASN A 418 -1.52 -18.41 17.02
N PRO A 419 -2.52 -17.86 17.73
CA PRO A 419 -2.49 -17.76 19.20
C PRO A 419 -2.49 -19.14 19.89
N GLU A 420 -3.05 -20.17 19.26
CA GLU A 420 -3.09 -21.53 19.78
C GLU A 420 -1.81 -22.34 19.47
N LEU A 421 -0.88 -21.76 18.69
CA LEU A 421 0.37 -22.39 18.28
C LEU A 421 0.15 -23.74 17.57
N GLY A 422 -0.95 -23.84 16.82
CA GLY A 422 -1.30 -25.02 16.04
C GLY A 422 -0.20 -25.33 15.01
N GLY A 423 0.15 -26.61 14.86
CA GLY A 423 1.25 -27.01 13.98
C GLY A 423 2.66 -26.82 14.57
N ILE A 424 2.78 -26.34 15.81
CA ILE A 424 4.05 -26.24 16.54
C ILE A 424 4.08 -27.32 17.63
N THR A 425 5.19 -28.05 17.70
CA THR A 425 5.39 -29.10 18.72
C THR A 425 6.76 -28.97 19.36
N GLY A 426 6.85 -29.32 20.64
CA GLY A 426 8.09 -29.27 21.41
C GLY A 426 8.43 -30.60 22.06
N GLN A 427 9.72 -30.88 22.14
CA GLN A 427 10.27 -31.98 22.93
C GLN A 427 11.39 -31.42 23.82
N ASP A 428 11.34 -31.69 25.13
CA ASP A 428 12.31 -31.18 26.11
C ASP A 428 12.47 -29.64 26.08
N CYS A 429 11.41 -28.94 25.66
CA CYS A 429 11.25 -27.49 25.70
C CYS A 429 9.78 -27.13 26.02
N THR A 430 9.57 -25.90 26.48
CA THR A 430 8.25 -25.27 26.59
C THR A 430 8.26 -23.97 25.80
N PHE A 431 7.11 -23.58 25.27
CA PHE A 431 7.00 -22.37 24.45
C PHE A 431 5.64 -21.70 24.62
N ARG A 432 5.59 -20.38 24.43
CA ARG A 432 4.38 -19.56 24.52
C ARG A 432 4.51 -18.29 23.68
N ILE A 433 3.38 -17.73 23.26
CA ILE A 433 3.34 -16.36 22.73
C ILE A 433 3.70 -15.39 23.85
N GLN A 434 4.46 -14.36 23.51
CA GLN A 434 4.66 -13.18 24.35
C GLN A 434 4.61 -11.91 23.48
N THR A 435 4.42 -10.77 24.13
CA THR A 435 4.08 -9.49 23.49
C THR A 435 4.94 -8.31 23.96
N GLU A 436 5.90 -8.55 24.87
CA GLU A 436 6.77 -7.49 25.42
C GLU A 436 8.06 -7.34 24.60
N GLU A 437 8.54 -8.43 24.01
CA GLU A 437 9.81 -8.53 23.32
C GLU A 437 9.59 -9.12 21.91
N THR A 438 9.26 -8.31 20.91
CA THR A 438 8.95 -8.78 19.55
C THR A 438 9.98 -8.29 18.55
N HIS A 439 10.17 -9.03 17.45
CA HIS A 439 11.05 -8.58 16.37
C HIS A 439 10.28 -7.65 15.44
N THR A 440 9.11 -8.12 15.00
CA THR A 440 8.17 -7.35 14.21
C THR A 440 6.75 -7.67 14.65
N GLY A 441 5.82 -6.74 14.47
CA GLY A 441 4.47 -6.92 14.96
C GLY A 441 4.37 -6.93 16.48
N VAL A 442 3.33 -7.59 16.99
CA VAL A 442 2.97 -7.60 18.43
C VAL A 442 3.15 -8.95 19.09
N ASN A 443 3.45 -10.01 18.32
CA ASN A 443 3.65 -11.36 18.86
C ASN A 443 5.02 -11.91 18.46
N ALA A 444 5.69 -12.57 19.40
CA ALA A 444 6.78 -13.50 19.10
C ALA A 444 6.73 -14.72 20.04
N LEU A 445 7.47 -15.78 19.70
CA LEU A 445 7.49 -17.02 20.45
C LEU A 445 8.62 -17.04 21.48
N GLU A 446 8.29 -17.07 22.77
CA GLU A 446 9.23 -17.39 23.84
C GLU A 446 9.42 -18.92 23.92
N VAL A 447 10.67 -19.38 23.97
CA VAL A 447 11.05 -20.79 24.02
C VAL A 447 12.03 -21.00 25.17
N ASN A 448 11.65 -21.82 26.14
CA ASN A 448 12.53 -22.28 27.23
C ASN A 448 12.92 -23.74 26.98
N THR A 449 14.22 -23.99 26.85
CA THR A 449 14.73 -25.30 26.41
C THR A 449 15.98 -25.70 27.18
N LYS A 450 16.18 -27.01 27.27
CA LYS A 450 17.47 -27.61 27.64
C LYS A 450 18.26 -27.99 26.39
N LYS A 451 19.55 -28.26 26.55
CA LYS A 451 20.41 -28.82 25.52
C LYS A 451 19.84 -30.14 25.02
N GLY A 452 19.61 -30.21 23.72
CA GLY A 452 18.97 -31.33 23.02
C GLY A 452 17.47 -31.16 22.83
N GLY A 453 16.85 -30.14 23.43
CA GLY A 453 15.44 -29.82 23.21
C GLY A 453 15.17 -29.42 21.76
N LYS A 454 13.93 -29.66 21.31
CA LYS A 454 13.52 -29.55 19.92
C LYS A 454 12.22 -28.78 19.81
N LEU A 455 12.19 -27.80 18.92
CA LEU A 455 10.98 -27.08 18.53
C LEU A 455 10.73 -27.34 17.05
N ARG A 456 9.55 -27.84 16.70
CA ARG A 456 9.20 -28.25 15.35
C ARG A 456 7.99 -27.50 14.84
N PHE A 457 8.12 -26.93 13.65
CA PHE A 457 7.09 -26.22 12.90
C PHE A 457 6.60 -27.11 11.76
N LYS A 458 5.28 -27.26 11.64
CA LYS A 458 4.64 -27.89 10.48
C LYS A 458 4.66 -26.90 9.31
N ILE A 459 4.91 -27.44 8.12
CA ILE A 459 4.95 -26.67 6.88
C ILE A 459 3.88 -27.21 5.93
N ASP A 460 3.15 -26.35 5.24
CA ASP A 460 2.36 -26.77 4.08
C ASP A 460 3.29 -26.90 2.87
N SER A 461 3.62 -28.14 2.52
CA SER A 461 4.59 -28.46 1.46
C SER A 461 4.10 -28.07 0.06
N ARG A 462 2.79 -27.88 -0.13
CA ARG A 462 2.19 -27.44 -1.41
C ARG A 462 2.64 -26.03 -1.82
N LEU A 463 3.08 -25.24 -0.84
CA LEU A 463 3.49 -23.86 -1.02
C LEU A 463 5.02 -23.73 -1.22
N LEU A 464 5.77 -24.84 -1.13
CA LEU A 464 7.20 -24.90 -1.42
C LEU A 464 7.51 -25.14 -2.93
N ASN A 465 6.53 -24.95 -3.81
CA ASN A 465 6.51 -25.47 -5.19
C ASN A 465 7.26 -24.66 -6.26
N ASP A 466 8.07 -23.66 -5.89
CA ASP A 466 8.93 -22.95 -6.83
C ASP A 466 10.37 -23.49 -6.68
N GLU A 467 11.01 -23.93 -7.76
CA GLU A 467 12.35 -24.55 -7.82
C GLU A 467 13.51 -23.64 -7.29
N ASN A 468 13.16 -22.53 -6.63
CA ASN A 468 14.01 -21.41 -6.26
C ASN A 468 13.94 -21.03 -4.76
N ASN A 469 13.22 -21.78 -3.91
CA ASN A 469 13.08 -21.53 -2.46
C ASN A 469 14.38 -21.81 -1.68
N SER A 470 15.20 -20.78 -1.49
CA SER A 470 16.64 -20.94 -1.30
C SER A 470 17.12 -21.02 0.16
N MET A 471 16.42 -20.39 1.10
CA MET A 471 16.85 -20.27 2.49
C MET A 471 15.66 -20.34 3.44
N LEU A 472 15.82 -20.98 4.60
CA LEU A 472 14.98 -20.71 5.77
C LEU A 472 15.49 -19.43 6.44
N GLN A 473 14.60 -18.54 6.80
CA GLN A 473 14.85 -17.35 7.60
C GLN A 473 14.02 -17.41 8.88
N TYR A 474 14.60 -16.93 9.98
CA TYR A 474 13.85 -16.60 11.19
C TYR A 474 14.59 -15.55 12.00
N ALA A 475 13.86 -14.70 12.69
CA ALA A 475 14.44 -13.79 13.68
C ALA A 475 14.60 -14.50 15.02
N VAL A 476 15.69 -14.20 15.73
CA VAL A 476 15.95 -14.77 17.05
C VAL A 476 16.63 -13.77 17.98
N LYS A 477 16.19 -13.76 19.25
CA LYS A 477 16.83 -13.07 20.38
C LYS A 477 17.23 -14.07 21.46
N GLY A 478 18.35 -13.82 22.10
CA GLY A 478 19.05 -14.69 23.04
C GLY A 478 20.24 -15.43 22.39
N LYS A 479 21.21 -15.84 23.22
CA LYS A 479 22.41 -16.60 22.79
C LYS A 479 22.07 -18.05 22.42
N VAL A 480 21.25 -18.23 21.38
CA VAL A 480 20.84 -19.55 20.89
C VAL A 480 21.96 -20.20 20.10
N LYS A 481 22.15 -21.50 20.24
CA LYS A 481 22.84 -22.34 19.26
C LYS A 481 21.88 -23.45 18.88
N ALA A 482 21.50 -23.55 17.61
CA ALA A 482 20.56 -24.58 17.15
C ALA A 482 21.09 -25.32 15.92
N THR A 483 20.61 -26.54 15.70
CA THR A 483 20.68 -27.21 14.41
C THR A 483 19.29 -27.17 13.78
N VAL A 484 19.18 -26.62 12.58
CA VAL A 484 17.97 -26.67 11.76
C VAL A 484 17.91 -28.03 11.07
N ARG A 485 16.84 -28.78 11.27
CA ARG A 485 16.58 -30.06 10.60
C ARG A 485 15.35 -29.93 9.71
N TYR A 486 15.47 -30.35 8.46
CA TYR A 486 14.38 -30.45 7.51
C TYR A 486 13.89 -31.91 7.48
N LEU A 487 12.60 -32.12 7.73
CA LEU A 487 12.02 -33.46 7.89
C LEU A 487 10.88 -33.70 6.89
N ASP A 488 10.71 -34.95 6.46
CA ASP A 488 9.57 -35.38 5.63
C ASP A 488 8.30 -35.61 6.47
N GLY A 489 7.20 -36.00 5.81
CA GLY A 489 5.92 -36.27 6.46
C GLY A 489 5.92 -37.42 7.48
N SER A 490 6.93 -38.30 7.44
CA SER A 490 7.14 -39.36 8.44
C SER A 490 8.00 -38.90 9.63
N GLY A 491 8.57 -37.70 9.56
CA GLY A 491 9.53 -37.17 10.53
C GLY A 491 10.96 -37.65 10.29
N LYS A 492 11.25 -38.28 9.15
CA LYS A 492 12.60 -38.68 8.78
C LYS A 492 13.40 -37.45 8.35
N GLU A 493 14.62 -37.35 8.83
CA GLU A 493 15.54 -36.29 8.44
C GLU A 493 15.93 -36.38 6.97
N ILE A 494 15.73 -35.27 6.27
CA ILE A 494 16.23 -35.04 4.92
C ILE A 494 17.60 -34.37 5.00
N LYS A 495 17.74 -33.34 5.85
CA LYS A 495 18.98 -32.56 6.01
C LYS A 495 19.05 -31.88 7.38
N ALA A 496 20.26 -31.72 7.90
CA ALA A 496 20.55 -30.92 9.08
C ALA A 496 21.64 -29.88 8.79
N VAL A 497 21.44 -28.64 9.25
CA VAL A 497 22.38 -27.54 9.09
C VAL A 497 22.52 -26.81 10.43
N SER A 498 23.75 -26.58 10.89
CA SER A 498 23.97 -25.76 12.08
C SER A 498 23.55 -24.32 11.80
N SER A 499 22.67 -23.79 12.65
CA SER A 499 22.32 -22.38 12.64
C SER A 499 23.47 -21.56 13.22
N PRO A 500 23.76 -20.36 12.66
CA PRO A 500 24.47 -19.30 13.37
C PRO A 500 23.88 -19.06 14.77
N SER A 501 24.71 -18.58 15.69
CA SER A 501 24.24 -18.26 17.05
C SER A 501 23.53 -16.92 17.11
N GLY A 502 22.44 -16.85 17.89
CA GLY A 502 21.77 -15.58 18.20
C GLY A 502 22.59 -14.66 19.10
N SER A 503 22.05 -13.48 19.37
CA SER A 503 22.64 -12.49 20.28
C SER A 503 21.65 -12.02 21.33
N GLU A 504 22.10 -11.20 22.29
CA GLU A 504 21.19 -10.56 23.24
C GLU A 504 20.22 -9.60 22.53
N GLU A 505 20.56 -9.10 21.33
CA GLU A 505 19.66 -8.36 20.45
C GLU A 505 19.03 -9.27 19.40
N TRP A 506 17.89 -8.86 18.85
CA TRP A 506 17.27 -9.52 17.71
C TRP A 506 18.22 -9.61 16.53
N ARG A 507 18.27 -10.78 15.90
CA ARG A 507 18.99 -11.01 14.67
C ARG A 507 18.21 -11.91 13.75
N VAL A 508 18.21 -11.56 12.47
CA VAL A 508 17.72 -12.43 11.41
C VAL A 508 18.78 -13.48 11.10
N VAL A 509 18.40 -14.74 11.21
CA VAL A 509 19.22 -15.90 10.88
C VAL A 509 18.72 -16.48 9.58
N GLN A 510 19.65 -16.69 8.63
CA GLN A 510 19.36 -17.35 7.36
C GLN A 510 20.14 -18.65 7.26
N VAL A 511 19.44 -19.74 6.93
CA VAL A 511 19.99 -21.09 6.83
C VAL A 511 19.69 -21.64 5.44
N PRO A 512 20.69 -22.08 4.66
CA PRO A 512 20.46 -22.62 3.33
C PRO A 512 19.51 -23.81 3.31
N ALA A 513 18.52 -23.71 2.41
CA ALA A 513 17.61 -24.79 2.06
C ALA A 513 17.99 -25.38 0.68
N ALA A 514 18.14 -24.57 -0.38
CA ALA A 514 18.00 -25.10 -1.76
C ALA A 514 19.20 -25.68 -2.49
N LYS A 515 20.44 -25.19 -2.33
CA LYS A 515 21.48 -25.49 -3.35
C LYS A 515 21.74 -26.99 -3.56
N GLU A 516 21.42 -27.83 -2.57
CA GLU A 516 21.57 -29.29 -2.61
C GLU A 516 20.24 -30.06 -2.51
N LEU A 517 19.11 -29.42 -2.19
CA LEU A 517 17.80 -30.06 -1.94
C LEU A 517 16.83 -30.00 -3.14
N LYS A 518 17.33 -29.69 -4.35
CA LYS A 518 16.52 -29.34 -5.53
C LYS A 518 15.39 -30.33 -5.88
N SER A 519 15.54 -31.63 -5.63
CA SER A 519 14.48 -32.63 -5.89
C SER A 519 13.57 -32.91 -4.68
N ASP A 520 13.94 -32.46 -3.48
CA ASP A 520 13.38 -32.96 -2.22
C ASP A 520 12.64 -31.88 -1.41
N ILE A 521 12.71 -30.60 -1.81
CA ILE A 521 12.03 -29.48 -1.14
C ILE A 521 10.51 -29.70 -1.02
N GLY A 522 9.86 -30.23 -2.07
CA GLY A 522 8.42 -30.54 -2.05
C GLY A 522 8.03 -31.64 -1.05
N ASN A 523 9.00 -32.38 -0.51
CA ASN A 523 8.79 -33.43 0.49
C ASN A 523 8.95 -32.91 1.93
N ILE A 524 9.43 -31.69 2.14
CA ILE A 524 9.61 -31.10 3.47
C ILE A 524 8.23 -30.83 4.06
N SER A 525 7.93 -31.48 5.19
CA SER A 525 6.69 -31.27 5.94
C SER A 525 6.93 -30.59 7.29
N PHE A 526 8.17 -30.58 7.78
CA PHE A 526 8.53 -29.94 9.03
C PHE A 526 9.93 -29.30 9.01
N VAL A 527 10.08 -28.22 9.76
CA VAL A 527 11.36 -27.65 10.18
C VAL A 527 11.49 -27.81 11.68
N GLU A 528 12.60 -28.37 12.14
CA GLU A 528 12.90 -28.58 13.56
C GLU A 528 14.17 -27.83 13.96
N LEU A 529 14.09 -27.03 15.02
CA LEU A 529 15.20 -26.39 15.69
C LEU A 529 15.62 -27.25 16.89
N GLU A 530 16.78 -27.90 16.80
CA GLU A 530 17.36 -28.64 17.93
C GLU A 530 18.40 -27.76 18.65
N PHE A 531 18.08 -27.36 19.89
CA PHE A 531 18.88 -26.44 20.69
C PHE A 531 20.11 -27.14 21.30
N LYS A 532 21.26 -26.45 21.30
CA LYS A 532 22.56 -26.97 21.73
C LYS A 532 23.01 -26.45 23.09
N ASN A 533 22.22 -25.57 23.69
CA ASN A 533 22.43 -25.00 25.01
C ASN A 533 21.09 -24.76 25.71
N ASP A 534 21.14 -24.68 27.03
CA ASP A 534 20.02 -24.34 27.87
C ASP A 534 19.75 -22.83 27.78
N GLY A 535 18.49 -22.43 27.96
CA GLY A 535 18.13 -21.02 28.07
C GLY A 535 16.71 -20.70 27.61
N ILE A 536 16.40 -19.40 27.69
CA ILE A 536 15.20 -18.80 27.13
C ILE A 536 15.61 -18.04 25.86
N PHE A 537 14.87 -18.26 24.79
CA PHE A 537 15.07 -17.64 23.48
C PHE A 537 13.74 -17.09 22.97
N TYR A 538 13.81 -16.09 22.10
CA TYR A 538 12.64 -15.56 21.41
C TYR A 538 12.81 -15.79 19.92
N ILE A 539 11.77 -16.28 19.26
CA ILE A 539 11.76 -16.57 17.82
C ILE A 539 10.61 -15.82 17.19
N ASP A 540 10.85 -15.24 16.02
CA ASP A 540 9.85 -14.53 15.24
C ASP A 540 10.10 -14.77 13.73
N ASP A 541 9.11 -14.46 12.90
CA ASP A 541 9.21 -14.45 11.43
C ASP A 541 9.85 -15.70 10.82
N VAL A 542 9.34 -16.89 11.18
CA VAL A 542 9.84 -18.14 10.59
C VAL A 542 9.28 -18.26 9.17
N GLU A 543 10.15 -18.21 8.17
CA GLU A 543 9.73 -18.13 6.78
C GLU A 543 10.76 -18.75 5.84
N PHE A 544 10.29 -19.29 4.71
CA PHE A 544 11.18 -19.60 3.60
C PHE A 544 11.30 -18.39 2.69
N ILE A 545 12.53 -18.02 2.34
CA ILE A 545 12.79 -16.93 1.41
C ILE A 545 13.41 -17.43 0.13
N ASN A 546 13.01 -16.78 -0.95
CA ASN A 546 13.68 -16.89 -2.23
C ASN A 546 14.61 -15.68 -2.42
N ASP A 547 15.92 -15.92 -2.54
CA ASP A 547 16.95 -14.88 -2.67
C ASP A 547 17.38 -14.60 -4.12
N ASP A 548 16.76 -15.27 -5.11
CA ASP A 548 17.11 -15.00 -6.51
C ASP A 548 16.54 -13.67 -6.98
N PRO A 549 17.32 -12.69 -7.44
CA PRO A 549 16.75 -11.46 -7.96
C PRO A 549 15.75 -11.74 -9.10
N ARG A 550 14.62 -11.01 -9.17
CA ARG A 550 13.65 -11.07 -10.26
C ARG A 550 13.14 -9.66 -10.56
N ILE A 551 12.65 -9.45 -11.78
CA ILE A 551 11.96 -8.22 -12.20
C ILE A 551 10.46 -8.51 -12.11
N TYR A 552 9.73 -7.60 -11.47
CA TYR A 552 8.31 -7.73 -11.20
C TYR A 552 7.51 -6.64 -11.89
N ASN A 553 6.21 -6.87 -12.01
CA ASN A 553 5.23 -5.86 -12.39
C ASN A 553 5.48 -5.20 -13.75
N VAL A 554 5.98 -5.96 -14.71
CA VAL A 554 6.09 -5.50 -16.11
C VAL A 554 4.69 -5.48 -16.73
N ILE A 555 4.31 -4.33 -17.26
CA ILE A 555 3.03 -4.06 -17.94
C ILE A 555 3.36 -3.30 -19.22
N LEU A 556 2.75 -3.66 -20.35
CA LEU A 556 2.92 -2.88 -21.57
C LEU A 556 1.93 -1.71 -21.57
N ASP A 557 2.41 -0.46 -21.48
CA ASP A 557 1.60 0.74 -21.67
C ASP A 557 1.58 1.15 -23.16
N GLY A 558 0.48 1.78 -23.60
CA GLY A 558 0.27 2.28 -24.96
C GLY A 558 -0.95 1.69 -25.66
N SER A 559 -1.53 2.42 -26.62
CA SER A 559 -2.68 1.95 -27.40
C SER A 559 -2.34 0.70 -28.22
N ARG A 560 -3.27 -0.26 -28.30
CA ARG A 560 -3.13 -1.50 -29.09
C ARG A 560 -3.62 -1.29 -30.52
N LYS A 561 -3.03 -0.31 -31.21
CA LYS A 561 -3.38 0.06 -32.58
C LYS A 561 -2.11 0.23 -33.40
N ALA A 562 -2.17 -0.12 -34.68
CA ALA A 562 -1.04 0.12 -35.58
C ALA A 562 -0.64 1.62 -35.58
N GLY A 563 0.66 1.88 -35.55
CA GLY A 563 1.25 3.21 -35.40
C GLY A 563 1.39 3.70 -33.96
N SER A 564 0.76 3.03 -32.98
CA SER A 564 0.92 3.37 -31.57
C SER A 564 2.25 2.85 -31.01
N VAL A 565 2.78 3.53 -29.99
CA VAL A 565 4.01 3.14 -29.30
C VAL A 565 3.65 2.36 -28.04
N LEU A 566 4.20 1.15 -27.92
CA LEU A 566 4.21 0.38 -26.69
C LEU A 566 5.47 0.70 -25.89
N LYS A 567 5.31 0.82 -24.58
CA LYS A 567 6.40 1.02 -23.63
C LYS A 567 6.18 0.13 -22.41
N PRO A 568 7.17 -0.66 -21.97
CA PRO A 568 7.03 -1.37 -20.72
C PRO A 568 7.08 -0.37 -19.58
N VAL A 569 6.11 -0.47 -18.68
CA VAL A 569 6.13 0.10 -17.34
C VAL A 569 6.55 -1.03 -16.43
N TRP A 570 7.55 -0.76 -15.59
CA TRP A 570 8.06 -1.71 -14.61
C TRP A 570 8.37 -0.97 -13.33
N ASN A 571 8.37 -1.71 -12.22
CA ASN A 571 8.94 -1.25 -10.97
C ASN A 571 9.99 -2.27 -10.56
N THR A 572 11.25 -1.84 -10.48
CA THR A 572 12.37 -2.77 -10.32
C THR A 572 12.93 -2.72 -8.91
N TRP A 573 12.34 -3.54 -8.05
CA TRP A 573 12.93 -3.92 -6.77
C TRP A 573 13.28 -5.40 -6.83
N ASP A 574 14.46 -5.77 -6.35
CA ASP A 574 14.79 -7.16 -6.11
C ASP A 574 14.06 -7.65 -4.87
N LYS A 575 14.23 -8.94 -4.60
CA LYS A 575 13.56 -9.65 -3.50
C LYS A 575 13.94 -9.15 -2.09
N LYS A 576 14.92 -8.25 -1.95
CA LYS A 576 15.28 -7.58 -0.68
C LYS A 576 14.83 -6.11 -0.64
N GLY A 577 13.98 -5.70 -1.58
CA GLY A 577 13.60 -4.30 -1.72
C GLY A 577 14.74 -3.41 -2.22
N ARG A 578 15.78 -3.97 -2.87
CA ARG A 578 16.87 -3.17 -3.46
C ARG A 578 16.55 -2.85 -4.91
N LYS A 579 16.92 -1.67 -5.37
CA LYS A 579 16.66 -1.26 -6.77
C LYS A 579 17.40 -2.17 -7.77
N VAL A 580 16.67 -2.72 -8.75
CA VAL A 580 17.25 -3.42 -9.91
C VAL A 580 17.36 -2.42 -11.07
N TYR A 581 18.51 -2.41 -11.73
CA TYR A 581 18.74 -1.55 -12.90
C TYR A 581 18.52 -2.37 -14.17
N ILE A 582 17.63 -1.95 -15.05
CA ILE A 582 17.41 -2.62 -16.33
C ILE A 582 18.54 -2.26 -17.29
N ASP A 583 19.17 -3.25 -17.90
CA ASP A 583 20.27 -3.07 -18.87
C ASP A 583 19.81 -3.36 -20.30
N GLU A 584 18.84 -4.26 -20.47
CA GLU A 584 18.33 -4.67 -21.78
C GLU A 584 16.83 -4.98 -21.74
N ILE A 585 16.11 -4.58 -22.80
CA ILE A 585 14.72 -4.99 -23.08
C ILE A 585 14.71 -5.65 -24.44
N ARG A 586 14.05 -6.81 -24.53
CA ARG A 586 13.85 -7.53 -25.78
C ARG A 586 12.37 -7.66 -26.07
N TRP A 587 11.98 -7.29 -27.29
CA TRP A 587 10.61 -7.40 -27.77
C TRP A 587 10.42 -8.68 -28.57
N TYR A 588 9.28 -9.33 -28.38
CA TYR A 588 8.94 -10.57 -29.06
C TYR A 588 7.53 -10.48 -29.63
N ILE A 589 7.31 -11.20 -30.73
CA ILE A 589 6.03 -11.33 -31.40
C ILE A 589 5.66 -12.81 -31.60
N SER A 590 4.38 -13.14 -31.49
CA SER A 590 3.86 -14.49 -31.78
C SER A 590 2.45 -14.42 -32.37
N ASP A 591 2.06 -15.44 -33.14
CA ASP A 591 0.69 -15.55 -33.67
C ASP A 591 -0.31 -16.05 -32.62
N THR A 592 0.17 -16.59 -31.48
CA THR A 592 -0.68 -17.06 -30.37
C THR A 592 -0.05 -16.71 -29.02
N PRO A 593 -0.83 -16.57 -27.93
CA PRO A 593 -0.28 -16.14 -26.63
C PRO A 593 0.60 -17.22 -25.97
N LEU A 594 0.46 -18.48 -26.37
CA LEU A 594 1.25 -19.63 -25.88
C LEU A 594 2.20 -20.21 -26.94
N GLY A 595 2.39 -19.50 -28.06
CA GLY A 595 3.10 -20.00 -29.23
C GLY A 595 4.61 -19.76 -29.18
N ASP A 596 5.26 -20.09 -30.30
CA ASP A 596 6.66 -19.78 -30.50
C ASP A 596 6.85 -18.25 -30.63
N TRP A 597 7.66 -17.70 -29.74
CA TRP A 597 7.96 -16.27 -29.70
C TRP A 597 9.20 -15.95 -30.54
N LYS A 598 9.05 -15.06 -31.52
CA LYS A 598 10.15 -14.56 -32.35
C LYS A 598 10.59 -13.19 -31.85
N GLN A 599 11.89 -12.99 -31.65
CA GLN A 599 12.41 -11.68 -31.27
C GLN A 599 12.22 -10.70 -32.44
N ILE A 600 11.74 -9.49 -32.14
CA ILE A 600 11.56 -8.44 -33.13
C ILE A 600 12.91 -7.75 -33.37
N GLU A 601 13.55 -8.03 -34.50
CA GLU A 601 14.83 -7.40 -34.86
C GLU A 601 14.66 -5.90 -35.12
N GLY A 602 15.55 -5.09 -34.54
CA GLY A 602 15.56 -3.63 -34.74
C GLY A 602 14.53 -2.85 -33.93
N ALA A 603 13.80 -3.47 -32.99
CA ALA A 603 12.96 -2.76 -32.03
C ALA A 603 13.81 -1.81 -31.16
N ASP A 604 13.26 -0.64 -30.84
CA ASP A 604 13.91 0.29 -29.92
C ASP A 604 14.01 -0.34 -28.52
N ARG A 605 15.08 0.02 -27.79
CA ARG A 605 15.38 -0.59 -26.49
C ARG A 605 14.36 -0.24 -25.41
N LEU A 606 13.60 0.84 -25.57
CA LEU A 606 12.62 1.31 -24.59
C LEU A 606 11.19 1.24 -25.12
N THR A 607 11.02 1.24 -26.43
CA THR A 607 9.72 1.36 -27.06
C THR A 607 9.56 0.43 -28.24
N TYR A 608 8.32 0.13 -28.59
CA TYR A 608 8.00 -0.58 -29.82
C TYR A 608 6.81 0.08 -30.52
N THR A 609 7.05 0.60 -31.73
CA THR A 609 5.96 1.09 -32.58
C THR A 609 5.30 -0.08 -33.30
N ILE A 610 4.01 -0.28 -33.03
CA ILE A 610 3.22 -1.35 -33.64
C ILE A 610 3.11 -1.10 -35.15
N LYS A 611 3.46 -2.09 -35.97
CA LYS A 611 3.33 -2.02 -37.43
C LYS A 611 1.99 -2.60 -37.87
N ASN A 612 1.54 -2.23 -39.07
CA ASN A 612 0.31 -2.79 -39.65
C ASN A 612 0.34 -4.32 -39.79
N GLU A 613 1.52 -4.92 -39.99
CA GLU A 613 1.71 -6.37 -40.09
C GLU A 613 1.63 -7.11 -38.75
N ASP A 614 1.60 -6.37 -37.64
CA ASP A 614 1.52 -6.93 -36.29
C ASP A 614 0.08 -7.07 -35.79
N VAL A 615 -0.88 -6.45 -36.48
CA VAL A 615 -2.31 -6.52 -36.14
C VAL A 615 -2.78 -7.97 -36.20
N GLY A 616 -3.42 -8.45 -35.13
CA GLY A 616 -3.84 -9.84 -34.95
C GLY A 616 -2.77 -10.76 -34.34
N LYS A 617 -1.61 -10.23 -33.96
CA LYS A 617 -0.54 -10.96 -33.27
C LYS A 617 -0.45 -10.56 -31.80
N TYR A 618 0.44 -11.24 -31.07
CA TYR A 618 0.73 -10.99 -29.67
C TYR A 618 2.14 -10.44 -29.53
N ILE A 619 2.30 -9.43 -28.66
CA ILE A 619 3.58 -8.83 -28.30
C ILE A 619 3.83 -9.05 -26.82
N LYS A 620 5.09 -9.32 -26.48
CA LYS A 620 5.60 -9.25 -25.11
C LYS A 620 6.97 -8.59 -25.10
N CYS A 621 7.38 -8.09 -23.93
CA CYS A 621 8.75 -7.71 -23.69
C CYS A 621 9.35 -8.55 -22.55
N GLU A 622 10.65 -8.82 -22.65
CA GLU A 622 11.44 -9.39 -21.56
C GLU A 622 12.48 -8.35 -21.12
N LEU A 623 12.49 -8.03 -19.83
CA LEU A 623 13.45 -7.11 -19.22
C LEU A 623 14.59 -7.92 -18.59
N TYR A 624 15.80 -7.41 -18.72
CA TYR A 624 17.02 -7.98 -18.18
C TYR A 624 17.75 -6.90 -17.38
N GLY A 625 18.08 -7.20 -16.11
CA GLY A 625 18.66 -6.22 -15.19
C GLY A 625 19.89 -6.71 -14.43
N VAL A 626 20.52 -5.78 -13.72
CA VAL A 626 21.69 -6.00 -12.85
C VAL A 626 21.47 -5.37 -11.46
N ILE A 627 21.98 -6.04 -10.42
CA ILE A 627 22.12 -5.46 -9.07
C ILE A 627 23.57 -4.93 -8.93
N PRO A 628 23.79 -3.70 -8.45
CA PRO A 628 25.12 -3.10 -8.36
C PRO A 628 26.13 -3.89 -7.52
N GLU A 629 25.65 -4.66 -6.54
CA GLU A 629 26.46 -5.30 -5.50
C GLU A 629 27.00 -6.69 -5.88
N GLY A 630 26.78 -7.20 -7.11
CA GLY A 630 27.24 -8.56 -7.42
C GLY A 630 27.07 -9.12 -8.84
N ILE A 631 26.94 -8.28 -9.89
CA ILE A 631 26.86 -8.66 -11.33
C ILE A 631 26.25 -10.06 -11.56
N LYS A 632 24.93 -10.17 -11.42
CA LYS A 632 24.15 -11.34 -11.86
C LYS A 632 23.10 -10.82 -12.85
N LEU A 633 23.04 -11.43 -14.04
CA LEU A 633 22.04 -11.10 -15.05
C LEU A 633 20.68 -11.64 -14.57
N ILE A 634 19.72 -10.74 -14.38
CA ILE A 634 18.39 -11.07 -13.83
C ILE A 634 17.46 -11.26 -15.01
N ARG A 635 16.87 -12.46 -15.13
CA ARG A 635 15.83 -12.73 -16.12
C ARG A 635 14.47 -12.40 -15.54
N LEU A 636 13.60 -11.79 -16.35
CA LEU A 636 12.17 -11.66 -16.07
C LEU A 636 11.58 -13.01 -15.62
N ASP A 637 10.71 -12.98 -14.61
CA ASP A 637 9.87 -14.14 -14.30
C ASP A 637 8.93 -14.40 -15.49
N PRO A 638 9.00 -15.55 -16.18
CA PRO A 638 8.14 -15.83 -17.34
C PRO A 638 6.65 -15.78 -17.02
N ALA A 639 6.26 -15.98 -15.75
CA ALA A 639 4.87 -15.88 -15.30
C ALA A 639 4.36 -14.43 -15.17
N GLN A 640 5.24 -13.43 -15.36
CA GLN A 640 4.91 -12.01 -15.23
C GLN A 640 5.22 -11.17 -16.46
N SER A 641 5.53 -11.78 -17.61
CA SER A 641 5.51 -11.04 -18.88
C SER A 641 4.06 -10.72 -19.24
N ASP A 642 3.73 -9.44 -19.39
CA ASP A 642 2.50 -9.04 -20.04
C ASP A 642 2.54 -9.52 -21.51
N VAL A 643 1.56 -10.35 -21.88
CA VAL A 643 1.35 -10.85 -23.23
C VAL A 643 0.12 -10.15 -23.75
N THR A 644 0.34 -9.22 -24.66
CA THR A 644 -0.70 -8.33 -25.15
C THR A 644 -1.05 -8.70 -26.59
N GLY A 645 -2.34 -8.91 -26.87
CA GLY A 645 -2.85 -9.00 -28.24
C GLY A 645 -2.93 -7.61 -28.88
N ILE A 646 -2.55 -7.53 -30.16
CA ILE A 646 -2.44 -6.30 -30.95
C ILE A 646 -3.54 -6.18 -31.98
#